data_AF-A0ABD5CJN6-F1
#
_entry.id   AF-A0ABD5CJN6-F1
#
_cell.length_a   1.000
_cell.length_b   1.000
_cell.length_c   1.000
_cell.angle_alpha   90.00
_cell.angle_beta   90.00
_cell.angle_gamma   90.00
#
_symmetry.space_group_name_H-M   'P 1'
#
loop_
_entity.id
_entity.type
_entity.pdbx_description
1 polymer ?
#
loop_
_entity_poly.entity_id
_entity_poly.type
_entity_poly.pdbx_seq_one_letter_code
_entity_poly.pdbx_strand_id
1 'polypeptide(L)'
;MKTIKTRQRRAGDAEFKWVVPQLGQSMQEWAKLAAEWMGEQSIGVDLRQHALSLFLDRYIVKQSLPHEPSTLLRDSTKWPSFYDTCCPKSFSGVIYNNHVNAFLDWVLAARFSRLSDDGTSILCAGFSNPVKRHLHSRATALTESARTPLPYRFIAELRSIIAPGRSFRDWTWAQGETGKRTADDWFETTRAQVNEEDPDCVWRERVDLEGNAVVEIWSPVRHMLLLAKLLVPLRTYQVRMLDSGEADYWKYSDGIWQVNQGSLASGTADKPTRHGVFRRVIDAELGAERTALYINTNKTADLYRGNTEPGYVVPWQHEELLYWLEKLRNWQERYNPIVGPCSWLELDIGQLGGNAKSKAQLTSLRPTCFLFRNASARDPLDRCKPVPAAELRRPWFLVLQELERRCASRGETLSSGKPLRFVRRGTTTDYPLHSLRVSLLTCLALDGDVPLPILSKLVAGHSRLLMTLYYVKAGPGRVSRVLKEAEQRIAESSDKSLQRFLEDASYEDIAMSTACNSEVGVRLALSGAPNERSPASWIVRSYGVCLSASNTSAVEAKGVTGCHNGGPKLNGDREAGLNGPVPGGPGNCVRCRWFISEPRYLDALRAHFNNVSYHLSETALKAKALEEKLELIRVEKATAEGKGVPFDRMSAYLQLERLWESAISQTDQLANDLIATLRLIHRCLAIAERENDMSGKHELVAVGATADLRMVLQETDSEALQVAEVCADAALYPDEDFGKAVLRRSQLLDSALVREGLPPFLMTFSEEEQLRVGNHLMERLATARLRGQSTSAGVKRIAGALDSGQRLSEILDIEPDDIFCLNEVEAVADALFLLPSTT
;
A
#
# COMPACT_ATOMS: atom_id res chain seq x y z
N MET A 1 -12.10 -42.51 -20.23
CA MET A 1 -13.45 -42.03 -20.61
C MET A 1 -14.59 -42.65 -19.80
N LYS A 2 -14.65 -43.97 -19.57
CA LYS A 2 -15.73 -44.62 -18.77
C LYS A 2 -15.88 -44.04 -17.35
N THR A 3 -14.80 -43.86 -16.60
CA THR A 3 -14.80 -43.33 -15.22
C THR A 3 -15.27 -41.87 -15.08
N ILE A 4 -15.08 -41.05 -16.11
CA ILE A 4 -15.55 -39.65 -16.12
C ILE A 4 -17.07 -39.59 -16.33
N LYS A 5 -17.61 -40.45 -17.21
CA LYS A 5 -19.06 -40.60 -17.40
C LYS A 5 -19.75 -41.14 -16.14
N THR A 6 -19.14 -42.09 -15.41
CA THR A 6 -19.70 -42.59 -14.15
C THR A 6 -19.70 -41.52 -13.05
N ARG A 7 -18.65 -40.68 -12.98
CA ARG A 7 -18.57 -39.57 -12.01
C ARG A 7 -19.61 -38.48 -12.28
N GLN A 8 -19.88 -38.14 -13.54
CA GLN A 8 -20.96 -37.22 -13.90
C GLN A 8 -22.36 -37.77 -13.60
N ARG A 9 -22.57 -39.09 -13.73
CA ARG A 9 -23.86 -39.73 -13.38
C ARG A 9 -24.16 -39.79 -11.87
N ARG A 10 -23.13 -39.74 -11.02
CA ARG A 10 -23.28 -39.73 -9.54
C ARG A 10 -23.37 -38.33 -8.96
N ALA A 11 -22.75 -37.34 -9.62
CA ALA A 11 -22.80 -35.95 -9.19
C ALA A 11 -24.22 -35.38 -9.39
N GLY A 12 -24.80 -34.78 -8.35
CA GLY A 12 -26.14 -34.17 -8.38
C GLY A 12 -27.32 -35.10 -8.12
N ASP A 13 -27.10 -36.42 -7.96
CA ASP A 13 -28.12 -37.34 -7.47
C ASP A 13 -28.19 -37.25 -5.94
N ALA A 14 -28.99 -36.30 -5.44
CA ALA A 14 -29.17 -36.07 -4.01
C ALA A 14 -29.89 -37.23 -3.28
N GLU A 15 -30.57 -38.10 -4.04
CA GLU A 15 -31.34 -39.23 -3.50
C GLU A 15 -30.55 -40.55 -3.55
N PHE A 16 -29.29 -40.52 -4.04
CA PHE A 16 -28.41 -41.69 -4.14
C PHE A 16 -29.06 -42.89 -4.86
N LYS A 17 -29.94 -42.65 -5.84
CA LYS A 17 -30.63 -43.67 -6.65
C LYS A 17 -29.66 -44.59 -7.37
N TRP A 18 -28.45 -44.13 -7.63
CA TRP A 18 -27.40 -44.96 -8.25
C TRP A 18 -26.86 -46.09 -7.36
N VAL A 19 -27.05 -46.03 -6.04
CA VAL A 19 -26.41 -46.96 -5.08
C VAL A 19 -26.92 -48.38 -5.25
N VAL A 20 -28.24 -48.61 -5.25
CA VAL A 20 -28.81 -49.97 -5.35
C VAL A 20 -28.48 -50.63 -6.71
N PRO A 21 -28.67 -49.96 -7.87
CA PRO A 21 -28.33 -50.54 -9.17
C PRO A 21 -26.83 -50.82 -9.39
N GLN A 22 -25.94 -50.08 -8.71
CA GLN A 22 -24.48 -50.21 -8.93
C GLN A 22 -23.75 -51.00 -7.84
N LEU A 23 -24.23 -50.96 -6.59
CA LEU A 23 -23.57 -51.54 -5.42
C LEU A 23 -24.37 -52.70 -4.79
N GLY A 24 -25.60 -52.95 -5.23
CA GLY A 24 -26.43 -54.08 -4.81
C GLY A 24 -27.49 -53.74 -3.74
N GLN A 25 -28.46 -54.64 -3.56
CA GLN A 25 -29.63 -54.44 -2.69
C GLN A 25 -29.27 -54.27 -1.21
N SER A 26 -28.19 -54.89 -0.75
CA SER A 26 -27.73 -54.81 0.64
C SER A 26 -27.27 -53.40 1.05
N MET A 27 -27.08 -52.47 0.11
CA MET A 27 -26.73 -51.07 0.38
C MET A 27 -27.95 -50.13 0.46
N GLN A 28 -29.18 -50.66 0.38
CA GLN A 28 -30.41 -49.85 0.37
C GLN A 28 -30.59 -49.00 1.63
N GLU A 29 -30.25 -49.55 2.80
CA GLU A 29 -30.38 -48.82 4.07
C GLU A 29 -29.43 -47.62 4.14
N TRP A 30 -28.17 -47.81 3.72
CA TRP A 30 -27.20 -46.73 3.61
C TRP A 30 -27.61 -45.67 2.58
N ALA A 31 -28.19 -46.06 1.45
CA ALA A 31 -28.70 -45.11 0.45
C ALA A 31 -29.82 -44.23 1.03
N LYS A 32 -30.75 -44.82 1.79
CA LYS A 32 -31.84 -44.09 2.46
C LYS A 32 -31.30 -43.10 3.50
N LEU A 33 -30.41 -43.55 4.38
CA LEU A 33 -29.78 -42.68 5.39
C LEU A 33 -28.98 -41.53 4.75
N ALA A 34 -28.24 -41.81 3.68
CA ALA A 34 -27.50 -40.80 2.94
C ALA A 34 -28.42 -39.76 2.29
N ALA A 35 -29.56 -40.18 1.72
CA ALA A 35 -30.55 -39.30 1.13
C ALA A 35 -31.25 -38.42 2.18
N GLU A 36 -31.65 -39.01 3.33
CA GLU A 36 -32.25 -38.29 4.46
C GLU A 36 -31.30 -37.19 4.97
N TRP A 37 -30.05 -37.55 5.29
CA TRP A 37 -29.07 -36.57 5.76
C TRP A 37 -28.80 -35.48 4.73
N MET A 38 -28.64 -35.83 3.45
CA MET A 38 -28.41 -34.86 2.39
C MET A 38 -29.59 -33.91 2.17
N GLY A 39 -30.83 -34.34 2.46
CA GLY A 39 -32.03 -33.49 2.42
C GLY A 39 -31.98 -32.35 3.44
N GLU A 40 -31.32 -32.55 4.58
CA GLU A 40 -31.14 -31.53 5.62
C GLU A 40 -29.99 -30.55 5.31
N GLN A 41 -29.12 -30.85 4.34
CA GLN A 41 -27.91 -30.05 4.10
C GLN A 41 -28.13 -28.93 3.08
N SER A 42 -27.83 -27.70 3.50
CA SER A 42 -27.84 -26.51 2.62
C SER A 42 -26.45 -26.05 2.19
N ILE A 43 -25.37 -26.48 2.85
CA ILE A 43 -24.00 -25.99 2.63
C ILE A 43 -23.04 -27.12 2.24
N GLY A 44 -22.23 -26.88 1.20
CA GLY A 44 -21.17 -27.82 0.80
C GLY A 44 -21.69 -29.14 0.20
N VAL A 45 -22.90 -29.11 -0.37
CA VAL A 45 -23.62 -30.28 -0.92
C VAL A 45 -22.74 -31.15 -1.81
N ASP A 46 -22.04 -30.55 -2.77
CA ASP A 46 -21.13 -31.27 -3.67
C ASP A 46 -20.04 -32.08 -2.94
N LEU A 47 -19.37 -31.45 -1.96
CA LEU A 47 -18.29 -32.07 -1.20
C LEU A 47 -18.82 -33.20 -0.31
N ARG A 48 -20.01 -33.02 0.28
CA ARG A 48 -20.69 -34.05 1.09
C ARG A 48 -21.14 -35.23 0.23
N GLN A 49 -21.78 -34.98 -0.91
CA GLN A 49 -22.17 -36.04 -1.86
C GLN A 49 -20.95 -36.83 -2.35
N HIS A 50 -19.84 -36.14 -2.63
CA HIS A 50 -18.61 -36.81 -3.02
C HIS A 50 -18.01 -37.64 -1.88
N ALA A 51 -17.99 -37.11 -0.66
CA ALA A 51 -17.50 -37.82 0.52
C ALA A 51 -18.32 -39.10 0.79
N LEU A 52 -19.66 -39.01 0.71
CA LEU A 52 -20.55 -40.15 0.85
C LEU A 52 -20.38 -41.16 -0.29
N SER A 53 -20.20 -40.69 -1.53
CA SER A 53 -19.91 -41.59 -2.65
C SER A 53 -18.61 -42.38 -2.43
N LEU A 54 -17.58 -41.76 -1.84
CA LEU A 54 -16.34 -42.45 -1.46
C LEU A 54 -16.56 -43.44 -0.32
N PHE A 55 -17.36 -43.06 0.69
CA PHE A 55 -17.71 -43.94 1.80
C PHE A 55 -18.47 -45.20 1.33
N LEU A 56 -19.52 -45.04 0.54
CA LEU A 56 -20.35 -46.17 0.09
C LEU A 56 -19.59 -47.10 -0.87
N ASP A 57 -18.95 -46.56 -1.91
CA ASP A 57 -18.29 -47.36 -2.97
C ASP A 57 -16.91 -47.85 -2.52
N ARG A 58 -16.07 -46.97 -1.96
CA ARG A 58 -14.66 -47.33 -1.66
C ARG A 58 -14.44 -47.88 -0.27
N TYR A 59 -15.18 -47.39 0.73
CA TYR A 59 -14.96 -47.83 2.10
C TYR A 59 -15.78 -49.06 2.43
N ILE A 60 -17.11 -49.03 2.27
CA ILE A 60 -17.95 -50.18 2.61
C ILE A 60 -17.72 -51.33 1.63
N VAL A 61 -17.97 -51.10 0.33
CA VAL A 61 -17.97 -52.18 -0.66
C VAL A 61 -16.56 -52.68 -0.97
N LYS A 62 -15.63 -51.79 -1.34
CA LYS A 62 -14.27 -52.21 -1.76
C LYS A 62 -13.35 -52.66 -0.63
N GLN A 63 -13.60 -52.27 0.63
CA GLN A 63 -12.89 -52.86 1.78
C GLN A 63 -13.65 -54.05 2.38
N SER A 64 -14.75 -54.49 1.75
CA SER A 64 -15.56 -55.63 2.20
C SER A 64 -16.03 -55.52 3.65
N LEU A 65 -16.45 -54.31 4.05
CA LEU A 65 -17.00 -54.05 5.39
C LEU A 65 -18.48 -54.47 5.46
N PRO A 66 -19.04 -54.61 6.68
CA PRO A 66 -20.46 -54.92 6.84
C PRO A 66 -21.36 -53.87 6.17
N HIS A 67 -22.34 -54.35 5.41
CA HIS A 67 -23.32 -53.48 4.74
C HIS A 67 -24.42 -53.01 5.69
N GLU A 68 -24.55 -53.60 6.87
CA GLU A 68 -25.53 -53.20 7.88
C GLU A 68 -24.99 -52.08 8.79
N PRO A 69 -25.69 -50.93 8.94
CA PRO A 69 -25.24 -49.82 9.78
C PRO A 69 -24.99 -50.18 11.24
N SER A 70 -25.85 -51.01 11.83
CA SER A 70 -25.78 -51.45 13.23
C SER A 70 -24.47 -52.20 13.55
N THR A 71 -23.95 -52.95 12.58
CA THR A 71 -22.73 -53.74 12.72
C THR A 71 -21.49 -52.88 12.48
N LEU A 72 -21.54 -51.95 11.53
CA LEU A 72 -20.43 -51.04 11.24
C LEU A 72 -20.16 -50.05 12.40
N LEU A 73 -21.21 -49.62 13.10
CA LEU A 73 -21.14 -48.60 14.16
C LEU A 73 -20.93 -49.16 15.58
N ARG A 74 -20.72 -50.47 15.73
CA ARG A 74 -20.58 -51.12 17.05
C ARG A 74 -19.16 -50.96 17.63
N ASP A 75 -19.08 -50.63 18.92
CA ASP A 75 -17.83 -50.34 19.65
C ASP A 75 -16.80 -51.47 19.70
N SER A 76 -17.26 -52.72 19.55
CA SER A 76 -16.43 -53.91 19.72
C SER A 76 -15.44 -54.17 18.58
N THR A 77 -15.53 -53.43 17.47
CA THR A 77 -14.83 -53.80 16.21
C THR A 77 -13.97 -52.66 15.69
N LYS A 78 -12.66 -52.91 15.52
CA LYS A 78 -11.74 -51.93 14.93
C LYS A 78 -11.74 -52.06 13.41
N TRP A 79 -12.30 -51.08 12.72
CA TRP A 79 -12.28 -50.99 11.25
C TRP A 79 -11.04 -50.27 10.73
N PRO A 80 -10.62 -50.52 9.47
CA PRO A 80 -9.58 -49.73 8.80
C PRO A 80 -9.92 -48.24 8.79
N SER A 81 -8.91 -47.38 8.87
CA SER A 81 -9.14 -45.92 8.82
C SER A 81 -9.71 -45.49 7.46
N PHE A 82 -10.86 -44.81 7.46
CA PHE A 82 -11.47 -44.25 6.24
C PHE A 82 -10.54 -43.24 5.56
N TYR A 83 -9.89 -42.38 6.35
CA TYR A 83 -8.93 -41.41 5.82
C TYR A 83 -7.73 -42.10 5.17
N ASP A 84 -7.25 -43.20 5.73
CA ASP A 84 -6.07 -43.88 5.23
C ASP A 84 -6.30 -44.73 3.99
N THR A 85 -7.46 -45.37 3.93
CA THR A 85 -7.81 -46.29 2.85
C THR A 85 -8.44 -45.59 1.64
N CYS A 86 -9.26 -44.56 1.87
CA CYS A 86 -10.18 -44.06 0.84
C CYS A 86 -9.97 -42.59 0.44
N CYS A 87 -9.35 -41.76 1.31
CA CYS A 87 -9.20 -40.33 1.08
C CYS A 87 -7.85 -39.98 0.42
N PRO A 88 -7.82 -38.99 -0.49
CA PRO A 88 -6.56 -38.47 -1.00
C PRO A 88 -5.78 -37.77 0.11
N LYS A 89 -4.46 -37.95 0.17
CA LYS A 89 -3.55 -37.33 1.16
C LYS A 89 -3.35 -35.84 0.87
N SER A 90 -4.42 -35.08 1.01
CA SER A 90 -4.54 -33.67 0.66
C SER A 90 -5.59 -32.99 1.54
N PHE A 91 -5.64 -31.66 1.49
CA PHE A 91 -6.65 -30.87 2.20
C PHE A 91 -8.09 -31.35 1.92
N SER A 92 -8.41 -31.69 0.67
CA SER A 92 -9.73 -32.21 0.31
C SER A 92 -10.05 -33.55 0.98
N GLY A 93 -9.05 -34.40 1.21
CA GLY A 93 -9.26 -35.68 1.91
C GLY A 93 -9.65 -35.50 3.38
N VAL A 94 -9.07 -34.50 4.06
CA VAL A 94 -9.45 -34.16 5.45
C VAL A 94 -10.90 -33.68 5.50
N ILE A 95 -11.32 -32.86 4.53
CA ILE A 95 -12.71 -32.42 4.39
C ILE A 95 -13.64 -33.61 4.18
N TYR A 96 -13.31 -34.53 3.25
CA TYR A 96 -14.15 -35.70 2.98
C TYR A 96 -14.29 -36.59 4.22
N ASN A 97 -13.20 -36.84 4.94
CA ASN A 97 -13.23 -37.58 6.19
C ASN A 97 -14.16 -36.93 7.22
N ASN A 98 -14.03 -35.62 7.42
CA ASN A 98 -14.81 -34.90 8.42
C ASN A 98 -16.30 -34.82 8.04
N HIS A 99 -16.63 -34.80 6.74
CA HIS A 99 -18.02 -34.93 6.30
C HIS A 99 -18.60 -36.33 6.56
N VAL A 100 -17.83 -37.39 6.35
CA VAL A 100 -18.26 -38.76 6.67
C VAL A 100 -18.38 -38.95 8.19
N ASN A 101 -17.45 -38.44 8.98
CA ASN A 101 -17.57 -38.41 10.44
C ASN A 101 -18.88 -37.73 10.87
N ALA A 102 -19.18 -36.52 10.36
CA ALA A 102 -20.43 -35.81 10.68
C ALA A 102 -21.69 -36.55 10.23
N PHE A 103 -21.65 -37.25 9.08
CA PHE A 103 -22.74 -38.11 8.64
C PHE A 103 -22.97 -39.28 9.60
N LEU A 104 -21.91 -39.97 10.03
CA LEU A 104 -22.03 -41.09 10.96
C LEU A 104 -22.47 -40.65 12.35
N ASP A 105 -22.04 -39.46 12.83
CA ASP A 105 -22.55 -38.87 14.06
C ASP A 105 -24.06 -38.58 13.96
N TRP A 106 -24.53 -38.09 12.81
CA TRP A 106 -25.95 -37.91 12.55
C TRP A 106 -26.72 -39.24 12.51
N VAL A 107 -26.18 -40.29 11.89
CA VAL A 107 -26.81 -41.63 11.90
C VAL A 107 -26.92 -42.17 13.32
N LEU A 108 -25.86 -42.01 14.12
CA LEU A 108 -25.84 -42.39 15.53
C LEU A 108 -26.90 -41.64 16.34
N ALA A 109 -27.03 -40.32 16.14
CA ALA A 109 -28.06 -39.52 16.79
C ALA A 109 -29.48 -39.89 16.31
N ALA A 110 -29.68 -40.13 15.02
CA ALA A 110 -31.01 -40.36 14.44
C ALA A 110 -31.55 -41.79 14.70
N ARG A 111 -30.68 -42.81 14.80
CA ARG A 111 -31.10 -44.22 14.86
C ARG A 111 -30.63 -44.97 16.10
N PHE A 112 -29.61 -44.47 16.81
CA PHE A 112 -28.98 -45.15 17.94
C PHE A 112 -28.91 -44.28 19.20
N SER A 113 -29.78 -43.27 19.30
CA SER A 113 -29.94 -42.45 20.51
C SER A 113 -31.30 -42.69 21.17
N ARG A 114 -31.35 -42.50 22.49
CA ARG A 114 -32.57 -42.50 23.30
C ARG A 114 -32.74 -41.15 23.97
N LEU A 115 -33.98 -40.71 24.17
CA LEU A 115 -34.24 -39.53 24.98
C LEU A 115 -34.09 -39.88 26.46
N SER A 116 -33.33 -39.07 27.19
CA SER A 116 -33.28 -39.07 28.65
C SER A 116 -34.58 -38.51 29.23
N ASP A 117 -34.81 -38.77 30.52
CA ASP A 117 -35.98 -38.27 31.26
C ASP A 117 -36.08 -36.71 31.22
N ASP A 118 -34.95 -36.02 31.03
CA ASP A 118 -34.86 -34.55 30.88
C ASP A 118 -35.02 -34.06 29.42
N GLY A 119 -35.38 -34.93 28.48
CA GLY A 119 -35.53 -34.60 27.05
C GLY A 119 -34.23 -34.49 26.26
N THR A 120 -33.08 -34.80 26.87
CA THR A 120 -31.76 -34.76 26.21
C THR A 120 -31.48 -36.07 25.48
N SER A 121 -31.08 -36.04 24.20
CA SER A 121 -30.74 -37.25 23.43
C SER A 121 -29.37 -37.81 23.88
N ILE A 122 -29.37 -39.07 24.34
CA ILE A 122 -28.18 -39.81 24.81
C ILE A 122 -27.93 -41.00 23.88
N LEU A 123 -26.69 -41.18 23.42
CA LEU A 123 -26.29 -42.30 22.59
C LEU A 123 -26.41 -43.64 23.34
N CYS A 124 -26.95 -44.66 22.69
CA CYS A 124 -27.05 -46.00 23.25
C CYS A 124 -25.66 -46.61 23.48
N ALA A 125 -25.45 -47.22 24.64
CA ALA A 125 -24.18 -47.86 25.01
C ALA A 125 -23.81 -48.96 24.01
N GLY A 126 -22.56 -48.96 23.52
CA GLY A 126 -22.02 -49.95 22.59
C GLY A 126 -21.96 -49.52 21.12
N PHE A 127 -22.32 -48.26 20.81
CA PHE A 127 -22.17 -47.67 19.47
C PHE A 127 -21.24 -46.47 19.51
N SER A 128 -20.34 -46.35 18.53
CA SER A 128 -19.52 -45.16 18.32
C SER A 128 -19.20 -44.94 16.85
N ASN A 129 -18.67 -43.75 16.57
CA ASN A 129 -18.25 -43.38 15.24
C ASN A 129 -16.86 -43.98 14.92
N PRO A 130 -16.74 -44.90 13.95
CA PRO A 130 -15.46 -45.50 13.58
C PRO A 130 -14.55 -44.52 12.82
N VAL A 131 -15.09 -43.43 12.28
CA VAL A 131 -14.34 -42.41 11.55
C VAL A 131 -14.00 -41.27 12.48
N LYS A 132 -12.73 -41.16 12.86
CA LYS A 132 -12.26 -40.07 13.71
C LYS A 132 -12.15 -38.76 12.92
N ARG A 133 -12.47 -37.65 13.59
CA ARG A 133 -12.30 -36.32 13.02
C ARG A 133 -10.81 -35.98 12.94
N HIS A 134 -10.36 -35.50 11.78
CA HIS A 134 -8.99 -35.02 11.61
C HIS A 134 -8.95 -33.50 11.77
N LEU A 135 -8.04 -33.04 12.64
CA LEU A 135 -7.72 -31.63 12.78
C LEU A 135 -6.88 -31.17 11.58
N HIS A 136 -7.11 -29.93 11.16
CA HIS A 136 -6.30 -29.31 10.14
C HIS A 136 -4.87 -29.17 10.66
N SER A 137 -3.89 -29.91 10.12
CA SER A 137 -2.50 -29.54 10.35
C SER A 137 -2.27 -28.17 9.71
N ARG A 138 -1.92 -27.15 10.50
CA ARG A 138 -1.48 -25.84 9.95
C ARG A 138 -0.28 -25.95 9.00
N ALA A 139 0.38 -27.10 8.94
CA ALA A 139 1.60 -27.39 8.19
C ALA A 139 1.51 -27.23 6.65
N THR A 140 0.33 -27.00 6.05
CA THR A 140 0.21 -26.71 4.61
C THR A 140 -0.86 -25.67 4.28
N ALA A 141 -1.16 -24.74 5.19
CA ALA A 141 -1.86 -23.53 4.79
C ALA A 141 -0.84 -22.67 4.03
N LEU A 142 -0.85 -22.74 2.70
CA LEU A 142 -0.04 -21.84 1.88
C LEU A 142 -0.34 -20.40 2.35
N THR A 143 0.68 -19.61 2.61
CA THR A 143 0.54 -18.18 2.93
C THR A 143 -0.02 -17.38 1.75
N GLU A 144 0.11 -17.92 0.54
CA GLU A 144 -0.27 -17.30 -0.73
C GLU A 144 -0.88 -18.30 -1.72
N SER A 145 -1.53 -17.79 -2.77
CA SER A 145 -2.06 -18.62 -3.86
C SER A 145 -0.97 -19.45 -4.54
N ALA A 146 -1.18 -20.77 -4.68
CA ALA A 146 -0.30 -21.65 -5.47
C ALA A 146 -0.28 -21.32 -6.98
N ARG A 147 -1.09 -20.36 -7.45
CA ARG A 147 -1.18 -19.98 -8.86
C ARG A 147 -0.11 -18.96 -9.22
N THR A 148 0.52 -19.16 -10.37
CA THR A 148 1.49 -18.22 -10.93
C THR A 148 0.73 -17.05 -11.59
N PRO A 149 1.03 -15.79 -11.24
CA PRO A 149 0.45 -14.63 -11.90
C PRO A 149 1.07 -14.45 -13.29
N LEU A 150 0.26 -14.03 -14.25
CA LEU A 150 0.67 -13.69 -15.60
C LEU A 150 0.97 -12.17 -15.65
N PRO A 151 2.15 -11.73 -16.12
CA PRO A 151 2.47 -10.31 -16.28
C PRO A 151 1.44 -9.54 -17.14
N TYR A 152 1.21 -8.26 -16.80
CA TYR A 152 0.21 -7.42 -17.48
C TYR A 152 0.42 -7.31 -18.99
N ARG A 153 1.67 -7.27 -19.49
CA ARG A 153 1.94 -7.20 -20.94
C ARG A 153 1.29 -8.34 -21.72
N PHE A 154 1.34 -9.55 -21.17
CA PHE A 154 0.74 -10.71 -21.81
C PHE A 154 -0.79 -10.68 -21.70
N ILE A 155 -1.34 -10.13 -20.62
CA ILE A 155 -2.79 -9.88 -20.51
C ILE A 155 -3.25 -8.91 -21.61
N ALA A 156 -2.52 -7.82 -21.83
CA ALA A 156 -2.80 -6.86 -22.90
C ALA A 156 -2.69 -7.51 -24.29
N GLU A 157 -1.66 -8.33 -24.52
CA GLU A 157 -1.52 -9.06 -25.80
C GLU A 157 -2.66 -10.07 -26.01
N LEU A 158 -3.08 -10.81 -24.97
CA LEU A 158 -4.23 -11.71 -25.03
C LEU A 158 -5.53 -10.97 -25.38
N ARG A 159 -5.72 -9.74 -24.89
CA ARG A 159 -6.86 -8.89 -25.30
C ARG A 159 -6.78 -8.59 -26.79
N SER A 160 -5.61 -8.21 -27.30
CA SER A 160 -5.41 -7.93 -28.74
C SER A 160 -5.59 -9.16 -29.64
N ILE A 161 -5.32 -10.37 -29.13
CA ILE A 161 -5.56 -11.63 -29.85
C ILE A 161 -7.06 -11.88 -30.00
N ILE A 162 -7.83 -11.70 -28.92
CA ILE A 162 -9.26 -11.97 -28.89
C ILE A 162 -10.06 -10.88 -29.60
N ALA A 163 -9.75 -9.61 -29.29
CA ALA A 163 -10.50 -8.44 -29.71
C ALA A 163 -9.55 -7.40 -30.35
N PRO A 164 -9.07 -7.65 -31.59
CA PRO A 164 -8.16 -6.73 -32.28
C PRO A 164 -8.84 -5.43 -32.77
N GLY A 165 -10.17 -5.42 -32.90
CA GLY A 165 -10.96 -4.28 -33.37
C GLY A 165 -12.21 -4.06 -32.53
N ARG A 166 -12.99 -3.02 -32.87
CA ARG A 166 -14.17 -2.59 -32.10
C ARG A 166 -15.45 -3.34 -32.48
N SER A 167 -15.46 -4.14 -33.55
CA SER A 167 -16.63 -4.93 -33.96
C SER A 167 -16.33 -6.43 -33.98
N PHE A 168 -17.36 -7.27 -33.83
CA PHE A 168 -17.18 -8.73 -33.83
C PHE A 168 -16.67 -9.25 -35.17
N ARG A 169 -16.94 -8.55 -36.29
CA ARG A 169 -16.31 -8.84 -37.60
C ARG A 169 -14.79 -8.79 -37.55
N ASP A 170 -14.21 -7.93 -36.73
CA ASP A 170 -12.76 -7.76 -36.65
C ASP A 170 -12.10 -8.92 -35.88
N TRP A 171 -12.87 -9.73 -35.14
CA TRP A 171 -12.37 -10.82 -34.30
C TRP A 171 -12.05 -12.09 -35.12
N THR A 172 -11.34 -11.92 -36.22
CA THR A 172 -11.06 -12.95 -37.23
C THR A 172 -10.35 -14.17 -36.65
N TRP A 173 -9.43 -13.98 -35.70
CA TRP A 173 -8.76 -15.08 -34.99
C TRP A 173 -9.78 -15.93 -34.21
N ALA A 174 -10.66 -15.30 -33.44
CA ALA A 174 -11.68 -15.98 -32.65
C ALA A 174 -12.67 -16.74 -33.53
N GLN A 175 -13.06 -16.15 -34.67
CA GLN A 175 -13.91 -16.79 -35.67
C GLN A 175 -13.22 -18.03 -36.27
N GLY A 176 -11.95 -17.92 -36.68
CA GLY A 176 -11.21 -18.98 -37.38
C GLY A 176 -10.83 -20.22 -36.56
N GLU A 177 -10.83 -20.10 -35.22
CA GLU A 177 -10.59 -21.22 -34.29
C GLU A 177 -11.84 -22.08 -34.04
N THR A 178 -13.02 -21.56 -34.39
CA THR A 178 -14.32 -22.22 -34.19
C THR A 178 -14.76 -22.91 -35.49
N GLY A 179 -15.24 -24.16 -35.44
CA GLY A 179 -15.60 -24.94 -36.65
C GLY A 179 -14.67 -26.10 -37.04
N LYS A 180 -13.56 -26.34 -36.33
CA LYS A 180 -12.53 -27.31 -36.77
C LYS A 180 -12.60 -28.71 -36.15
N ARG A 181 -13.37 -28.98 -35.08
CA ARG A 181 -13.65 -30.38 -34.60
C ARG A 181 -14.47 -30.60 -33.31
N THR A 182 -14.86 -29.62 -32.49
CA THR A 182 -15.56 -29.95 -31.21
C THR A 182 -16.28 -28.83 -30.44
N ALA A 183 -16.15 -27.56 -30.82
CA ALA A 183 -16.86 -26.46 -30.18
C ALA A 183 -17.23 -25.44 -31.25
N ASP A 184 -18.46 -25.52 -31.74
CA ASP A 184 -18.97 -24.59 -32.73
C ASP A 184 -19.60 -23.43 -31.98
N ASP A 185 -18.91 -22.30 -31.99
CA ASP A 185 -19.53 -21.00 -31.72
C ASP A 185 -20.43 -20.59 -32.90
N TRP A 186 -20.43 -21.36 -33.99
CA TRP A 186 -21.35 -21.23 -35.12
C TRP A 186 -22.65 -21.99 -34.84
N PHE A 187 -23.78 -21.36 -35.13
CA PHE A 187 -25.10 -21.99 -35.03
C PHE A 187 -25.94 -21.70 -36.25
N GLU A 188 -26.74 -22.69 -36.63
CA GLU A 188 -27.57 -22.65 -37.84
C GLU A 188 -28.73 -21.66 -37.67
N THR A 189 -28.99 -20.88 -38.72
CA THR A 189 -29.99 -19.83 -38.77
C THR A 189 -30.64 -19.77 -40.16
N THR A 190 -31.60 -18.86 -40.35
CA THR A 190 -32.21 -18.58 -41.64
C THR A 190 -31.60 -17.33 -42.26
N ARG A 191 -31.61 -17.22 -43.60
CA ARG A 191 -31.09 -16.03 -44.30
C ARG A 191 -31.80 -14.73 -43.85
N ALA A 192 -33.08 -14.82 -43.47
CA ALA A 192 -33.86 -13.68 -42.99
C ALA A 192 -33.36 -13.12 -41.63
N GLN A 193 -32.65 -13.91 -40.84
CA GLN A 193 -32.08 -13.49 -39.56
C GLN A 193 -30.69 -12.85 -39.70
N VAL A 194 -30.05 -13.00 -40.85
CA VAL A 194 -28.76 -12.36 -41.15
C VAL A 194 -28.98 -10.89 -41.48
N ASN A 195 -28.21 -10.02 -40.84
CA ASN A 195 -28.18 -8.60 -41.14
C ASN A 195 -26.80 -8.22 -41.70
N GLU A 196 -26.70 -8.00 -43.00
CA GLU A 196 -25.42 -7.68 -43.67
C GLU A 196 -24.90 -6.28 -43.34
N GLU A 197 -25.77 -5.37 -42.91
CA GLU A 197 -25.39 -4.01 -42.52
C GLU A 197 -24.83 -3.94 -41.09
N ASP A 198 -25.13 -4.95 -40.27
CA ASP A 198 -24.66 -5.02 -38.89
C ASP A 198 -23.23 -5.60 -38.83
N PRO A 199 -22.20 -4.81 -38.48
CA PRO A 199 -20.82 -5.28 -38.39
C PRO A 199 -20.59 -6.30 -37.27
N ASP A 200 -21.56 -6.51 -36.39
CA ASP A 200 -21.53 -7.51 -35.33
C ASP A 200 -22.27 -8.81 -35.72
N CYS A 201 -22.94 -8.84 -36.89
CA CYS A 201 -23.56 -10.04 -37.49
C CYS A 201 -22.58 -10.80 -38.39
N VAL A 202 -21.68 -11.58 -37.76
CA VAL A 202 -20.74 -12.43 -38.51
C VAL A 202 -21.44 -13.72 -38.93
N TRP A 203 -21.55 -13.96 -40.24
CA TRP A 203 -22.23 -15.12 -40.80
C TRP A 203 -21.37 -15.85 -41.84
N ARG A 204 -21.71 -17.11 -42.12
CA ARG A 204 -21.13 -17.90 -43.21
C ARG A 204 -22.16 -18.85 -43.80
N GLU A 205 -21.92 -19.28 -45.03
CA GLU A 205 -22.62 -20.40 -45.66
C GLU A 205 -21.69 -21.60 -45.73
N ARG A 206 -22.15 -22.77 -45.25
CA ARG A 206 -21.46 -24.05 -45.43
C ARG A 206 -22.40 -25.06 -46.05
N VAL A 207 -21.82 -26.07 -46.68
CA VAL A 207 -22.57 -27.27 -47.06
C VAL A 207 -22.50 -28.25 -45.88
N ASP A 208 -23.63 -28.80 -45.45
CA ASP A 208 -23.68 -29.84 -44.42
C ASP A 208 -23.17 -31.20 -44.94
N LEU A 209 -23.19 -32.21 -44.07
CA LEU A 209 -22.78 -33.57 -44.44
C LEU A 209 -23.74 -34.25 -45.45
N GLU A 210 -24.93 -33.67 -45.64
CA GLU A 210 -26.01 -34.17 -46.49
C GLU A 210 -26.07 -33.44 -47.84
N GLY A 211 -25.23 -32.42 -48.04
CA GLY A 211 -25.16 -31.64 -49.29
C GLY A 211 -26.04 -30.38 -49.30
N ASN A 212 -26.69 -30.04 -48.19
CA ASN A 212 -27.57 -28.86 -48.10
C ASN A 212 -26.77 -27.61 -47.72
N ALA A 213 -27.13 -26.46 -48.31
CA ALA A 213 -26.59 -25.17 -47.91
C ALA A 213 -27.20 -24.73 -46.57
N VAL A 214 -26.33 -24.56 -45.57
CA VAL A 214 -26.68 -24.12 -44.21
C VAL A 214 -26.07 -22.76 -43.95
N VAL A 215 -26.90 -21.81 -43.52
CA VAL A 215 -26.49 -20.48 -43.08
C VAL A 215 -26.21 -20.52 -41.59
N GLU A 216 -25.05 -20.02 -41.16
CA GLU A 216 -24.65 -19.99 -39.76
C GLU A 216 -24.26 -18.58 -39.32
N ILE A 217 -24.61 -18.21 -38.10
CA ILE A 217 -24.11 -17.02 -37.42
C ILE A 217 -23.10 -17.43 -36.36
N TRP A 218 -22.05 -16.63 -36.19
CA TRP A 218 -21.03 -16.83 -35.15
C TRP A 218 -21.42 -16.16 -33.83
N SER A 219 -21.29 -16.91 -32.75
CA SER A 219 -21.57 -16.49 -31.37
C SER A 219 -20.31 -15.93 -30.70
N PRO A 220 -20.27 -14.64 -30.33
CA PRO A 220 -19.12 -14.04 -29.66
C PRO A 220 -19.02 -14.42 -28.17
N VAL A 221 -20.04 -15.10 -27.61
CA VAL A 221 -20.27 -15.25 -26.16
C VAL A 221 -19.07 -15.83 -25.41
N ARG A 222 -18.47 -16.92 -25.90
CA ARG A 222 -17.35 -17.58 -25.23
C ARG A 222 -16.10 -16.69 -25.21
N HIS A 223 -15.81 -16.02 -26.32
CA HIS A 223 -14.66 -15.13 -26.47
C HIS A 223 -14.84 -13.84 -25.67
N MET A 224 -16.04 -13.27 -25.67
CA MET A 224 -16.45 -12.16 -24.82
C MET A 224 -16.27 -12.48 -23.33
N LEU A 225 -16.54 -13.73 -22.91
CA LEU A 225 -16.33 -14.16 -21.53
C LEU A 225 -14.84 -14.17 -21.16
N LEU A 226 -13.98 -14.65 -22.06
CA LEU A 226 -12.54 -14.60 -21.90
C LEU A 226 -12.03 -13.15 -21.84
N LEU A 227 -12.54 -12.27 -22.72
CA LEU A 227 -12.21 -10.85 -22.73
C LEU A 227 -12.59 -10.18 -21.40
N ALA A 228 -13.82 -10.38 -20.91
CA ALA A 228 -14.24 -9.87 -19.60
C ALA A 228 -13.34 -10.37 -18.47
N LYS A 229 -12.89 -11.63 -18.52
CA LYS A 229 -11.94 -12.20 -17.55
C LYS A 229 -10.54 -11.59 -17.61
N LEU A 230 -10.13 -11.05 -18.75
CA LEU A 230 -8.86 -10.35 -18.96
C LEU A 230 -8.95 -8.87 -18.57
N LEU A 231 -10.15 -8.26 -18.61
CA LEU A 231 -10.39 -6.86 -18.24
C LEU A 231 -10.52 -6.69 -16.73
N VAL A 232 -11.32 -7.53 -16.06
CA VAL A 232 -11.63 -7.39 -14.64
C VAL A 232 -11.28 -8.63 -13.81
N PRO A 233 -10.86 -8.47 -12.54
CA PRO A 233 -10.47 -9.58 -11.66
C PRO A 233 -11.66 -10.36 -11.10
N LEU A 234 -12.72 -10.58 -11.87
CA LEU A 234 -13.89 -11.38 -11.48
C LEU A 234 -13.59 -12.89 -11.56
N ARG A 235 -14.29 -13.70 -10.76
CA ARG A 235 -14.22 -15.17 -10.88
C ARG A 235 -14.95 -15.62 -12.14
N THR A 236 -14.48 -16.69 -12.78
CA THR A 236 -15.15 -17.28 -13.96
C THR A 236 -16.62 -17.60 -13.70
N TYR A 237 -16.94 -18.10 -12.49
CA TYR A 237 -18.33 -18.33 -12.10
C TYR A 237 -19.17 -17.05 -12.09
N GLN A 238 -18.62 -15.94 -11.57
CA GLN A 238 -19.33 -14.66 -11.49
C GLN A 238 -19.62 -14.10 -12.89
N VAL A 239 -18.60 -14.08 -13.77
CA VAL A 239 -18.76 -13.57 -15.14
C VAL A 239 -19.82 -14.37 -15.90
N ARG A 240 -19.78 -15.70 -15.83
CA ARG A 240 -20.77 -16.58 -16.50
C ARG A 240 -22.22 -16.31 -16.09
N MET A 241 -22.42 -15.85 -14.85
CA MET A 241 -23.73 -15.71 -14.23
C MET A 241 -24.27 -14.28 -14.32
N LEU A 242 -23.53 -13.34 -14.92
CA LEU A 242 -23.97 -11.96 -15.05
C LEU A 242 -25.31 -11.84 -15.76
N ASP A 243 -26.18 -11.00 -15.21
CA ASP A 243 -27.45 -10.64 -15.81
C ASP A 243 -27.24 -9.52 -16.84
N SER A 244 -27.94 -9.60 -17.96
CA SER A 244 -27.90 -8.67 -19.08
C SER A 244 -28.54 -7.32 -18.78
N GLY A 245 -29.48 -7.26 -17.83
CA GLY A 245 -30.32 -6.09 -17.58
C GLY A 245 -31.47 -5.95 -18.57
N GLU A 246 -31.76 -6.97 -19.39
CA GLU A 246 -32.90 -6.96 -20.35
C GLU A 246 -34.25 -6.75 -19.64
N ALA A 247 -34.38 -7.19 -18.39
CA ALA A 247 -35.59 -7.04 -17.57
C ALA A 247 -35.57 -5.82 -16.62
N ASP A 248 -34.51 -5.01 -16.62
CA ASP A 248 -34.37 -3.85 -15.75
C ASP A 248 -35.22 -2.68 -16.23
N TYR A 249 -35.62 -1.80 -15.31
CA TYR A 249 -36.41 -0.61 -15.65
C TYR A 249 -35.57 0.42 -16.42
N TRP A 250 -34.33 0.65 -15.99
CA TRP A 250 -33.39 1.54 -16.66
C TRP A 250 -32.42 0.72 -17.52
N LYS A 251 -32.24 1.11 -18.78
CA LYS A 251 -31.31 0.50 -19.73
C LYS A 251 -30.15 1.46 -19.99
N TYR A 252 -28.93 0.97 -19.83
CA TYR A 252 -27.72 1.70 -20.21
C TYR A 252 -27.47 1.53 -21.71
N SER A 253 -27.34 2.64 -22.44
CA SER A 253 -27.06 2.65 -23.88
C SER A 253 -26.14 3.80 -24.25
N ASP A 254 -25.06 3.56 -24.99
CA ASP A 254 -24.14 4.60 -25.49
C ASP A 254 -23.71 5.64 -24.42
N GLY A 255 -23.44 5.18 -23.20
CA GLY A 255 -23.00 6.06 -22.11
C GLY A 255 -24.11 6.71 -21.29
N ILE A 256 -25.37 6.63 -21.73
CA ILE A 256 -26.53 7.28 -21.09
C ILE A 256 -27.54 6.25 -20.55
N TRP A 257 -28.32 6.66 -19.55
CA TRP A 257 -29.40 5.84 -18.98
C TRP A 257 -30.75 6.26 -19.54
N GLN A 258 -31.50 5.31 -20.08
CA GLN A 258 -32.84 5.54 -20.64
C GLN A 258 -33.86 4.52 -20.10
N VAL A 259 -35.15 4.83 -20.17
CA VAL A 259 -36.21 3.87 -19.78
C VAL A 259 -36.19 2.68 -20.74
N ASN A 260 -36.19 1.47 -20.19
CA ASN A 260 -36.21 0.25 -20.98
C ASN A 260 -37.61 0.04 -21.60
N GLN A 261 -37.68 0.07 -22.93
CA GLN A 261 -38.90 -0.19 -23.70
C GLN A 261 -39.04 -1.66 -24.13
N GLY A 262 -38.12 -2.53 -23.68
CA GLY A 262 -38.15 -3.96 -23.99
C GLY A 262 -39.35 -4.66 -23.36
N SER A 263 -39.83 -5.74 -23.99
CA SER A 263 -40.97 -6.53 -23.53
C SER A 263 -40.77 -7.18 -22.16
N LEU A 264 -39.52 -7.34 -21.72
CA LEU A 264 -39.13 -7.92 -20.43
C LEU A 264 -38.96 -6.88 -19.32
N ALA A 265 -38.98 -5.58 -19.66
CA ALA A 265 -38.76 -4.50 -18.72
C ALA A 265 -39.80 -4.57 -17.58
N SER A 266 -39.33 -4.44 -16.35
CA SER A 266 -40.16 -4.55 -15.16
C SER A 266 -39.81 -3.48 -14.12
N GLY A 267 -40.71 -3.26 -13.17
CA GLY A 267 -40.56 -2.25 -12.12
C GLY A 267 -41.10 -0.88 -12.53
N THR A 268 -40.90 0.12 -11.67
CA THR A 268 -41.35 1.50 -11.88
C THR A 268 -40.22 2.50 -11.64
N ALA A 269 -40.40 3.77 -12.00
CA ALA A 269 -39.40 4.80 -11.73
C ALA A 269 -39.03 4.90 -10.24
N ASP A 270 -40.02 4.76 -9.34
CA ASP A 270 -39.83 4.81 -7.88
C ASP A 270 -39.23 3.53 -7.30
N LYS A 271 -39.53 2.39 -7.91
CA LYS A 271 -39.02 1.06 -7.51
C LYS A 271 -38.50 0.33 -8.75
N PRO A 272 -37.35 0.77 -9.29
CA PRO A 272 -36.83 0.21 -10.53
C PRO A 272 -36.27 -1.19 -10.29
N THR A 273 -36.64 -2.13 -11.16
CA THR A 273 -35.92 -3.41 -11.28
C THR A 273 -34.50 -3.10 -11.74
N ARG A 274 -33.52 -3.64 -11.01
CA ARG A 274 -32.09 -3.39 -11.22
C ARG A 274 -31.35 -4.69 -10.92
N HIS A 275 -31.34 -5.63 -11.84
CA HIS A 275 -30.69 -6.94 -11.73
C HIS A 275 -29.47 -7.06 -12.63
N GLY A 276 -29.43 -6.28 -13.72
CA GLY A 276 -28.38 -6.28 -14.73
C GLY A 276 -27.00 -5.93 -14.19
N VAL A 277 -25.99 -6.34 -14.97
CA VAL A 277 -24.59 -5.98 -14.73
C VAL A 277 -24.35 -4.47 -14.77
N PHE A 278 -25.17 -3.73 -15.52
CA PHE A 278 -25.15 -2.28 -15.54
C PHE A 278 -25.90 -1.76 -14.31
N ARG A 279 -25.23 -0.96 -13.46
CA ARG A 279 -25.85 -0.36 -12.27
C ARG A 279 -25.78 1.15 -12.33
N ARG A 280 -26.95 1.79 -12.38
CA ARG A 280 -27.04 3.25 -12.21
C ARG A 280 -26.75 3.61 -10.76
N VAL A 281 -25.77 4.48 -10.56
CA VAL A 281 -25.38 5.04 -9.26
C VAL A 281 -25.41 6.56 -9.39
N ILE A 282 -26.04 7.23 -8.43
CA ILE A 282 -26.06 8.69 -8.36
C ILE A 282 -25.01 9.10 -7.33
N ASP A 283 -24.06 9.92 -7.75
CA ASP A 283 -23.05 10.49 -6.87
C ASP A 283 -23.71 11.54 -5.97
N ALA A 284 -23.68 11.34 -4.65
CA ALA A 284 -24.36 12.20 -3.68
C ALA A 284 -23.69 13.58 -3.53
N GLU A 285 -22.42 13.71 -3.88
CA GLU A 285 -21.66 14.97 -3.76
C GLU A 285 -21.73 15.81 -5.04
N LEU A 286 -21.75 15.15 -6.21
CA LEU A 286 -21.70 15.82 -7.52
C LEU A 286 -23.06 15.85 -8.25
N GLY A 287 -24.06 15.12 -7.75
CA GLY A 287 -25.35 14.93 -8.44
C GLY A 287 -25.25 14.23 -9.79
N ALA A 288 -24.07 13.72 -10.15
CA ALA A 288 -23.77 13.16 -11.45
C ALA A 288 -24.14 11.66 -11.52
N GLU A 289 -24.70 11.25 -12.66
CA GLU A 289 -25.01 9.85 -12.93
C GLU A 289 -23.77 9.09 -13.36
N ARG A 290 -23.46 8.00 -12.66
CA ARG A 290 -22.35 7.09 -12.97
C ARG A 290 -22.83 5.66 -13.15
N THR A 291 -22.05 4.90 -13.90
CA THR A 291 -22.35 3.49 -14.20
C THR A 291 -21.35 2.58 -13.50
N ALA A 292 -21.86 1.74 -12.61
CA ALA A 292 -21.10 0.73 -11.88
C ALA A 292 -21.42 -0.68 -12.41
N LEU A 293 -20.58 -1.66 -12.04
CA LEU A 293 -20.81 -3.07 -12.37
C LEU A 293 -21.49 -3.76 -11.20
N TYR A 294 -22.64 -4.38 -11.42
CA TYR A 294 -23.29 -5.23 -10.43
C TYR A 294 -23.01 -6.71 -10.69
N ILE A 295 -22.52 -7.39 -9.65
CA ILE A 295 -22.23 -8.81 -9.67
C ILE A 295 -23.30 -9.51 -8.84
N ASN A 296 -24.23 -10.18 -9.52
CA ASN A 296 -25.39 -10.87 -8.93
C ASN A 296 -25.03 -12.12 -8.10
N THR A 297 -23.74 -12.45 -7.92
CA THR A 297 -23.28 -13.60 -7.12
C THR A 297 -22.05 -13.29 -6.26
N ASN A 298 -22.08 -13.67 -4.97
CA ASN A 298 -20.95 -13.55 -4.04
C ASN A 298 -20.73 -14.84 -3.23
N LYS A 299 -19.58 -15.50 -3.48
CA LYS A 299 -19.22 -16.80 -2.87
C LYS A 299 -19.18 -16.78 -1.32
N THR A 300 -18.80 -15.68 -0.69
CA THR A 300 -18.50 -15.61 0.76
C THR A 300 -19.53 -14.83 1.57
N ALA A 301 -20.15 -13.80 0.97
CA ALA A 301 -21.15 -12.99 1.66
C ALA A 301 -22.55 -13.61 1.58
N ASP A 302 -22.89 -14.26 0.47
CA ASP A 302 -24.23 -14.86 0.27
C ASP A 302 -24.40 -16.17 1.06
N LEU A 303 -23.33 -16.73 1.65
CA LEU A 303 -23.40 -17.91 2.53
C LEU A 303 -23.99 -17.59 3.92
N TYR A 304 -23.92 -16.32 4.35
CA TYR A 304 -24.27 -15.90 5.71
C TYR A 304 -25.34 -14.79 5.76
N ARG A 305 -25.73 -14.24 4.61
CA ARG A 305 -26.85 -13.29 4.52
C ARG A 305 -28.15 -14.07 4.32
N GLY A 306 -29.16 -13.80 5.15
CA GLY A 306 -30.53 -14.28 4.95
C GLY A 306 -31.21 -13.61 3.74
N ASN A 307 -32.47 -13.16 3.89
CA ASN A 307 -33.34 -12.58 2.85
C ASN A 307 -32.86 -11.25 2.18
N THR A 308 -31.59 -10.89 2.24
CA THR A 308 -31.05 -9.70 1.56
C THR A 308 -30.70 -10.03 0.11
N GLU A 309 -30.82 -9.06 -0.81
CA GLU A 309 -30.46 -9.26 -2.21
C GLU A 309 -29.01 -9.79 -2.37
N PRO A 310 -28.82 -10.93 -3.07
CA PRO A 310 -27.51 -11.52 -3.27
C PRO A 310 -26.64 -10.65 -4.17
N GLY A 311 -25.31 -10.73 -4.00
CA GLY A 311 -24.36 -10.00 -4.85
C GLY A 311 -23.82 -8.69 -4.25
N TYR A 312 -23.15 -7.90 -5.09
CA TYR A 312 -22.48 -6.65 -4.71
C TYR A 312 -22.25 -5.73 -5.91
N VAL A 313 -22.15 -4.43 -5.64
CA VAL A 313 -21.79 -3.40 -6.64
C VAL A 313 -20.28 -3.17 -6.59
N VAL A 314 -19.64 -3.20 -7.74
CA VAL A 314 -18.27 -2.74 -7.97
C VAL A 314 -18.36 -1.30 -8.48
N PRO A 315 -17.99 -0.28 -7.68
CA PRO A 315 -18.09 1.13 -8.04
C PRO A 315 -16.94 1.54 -8.99
N TRP A 316 -16.77 0.80 -10.09
CA TRP A 316 -15.76 1.05 -11.11
C TRP A 316 -16.45 1.15 -12.47
N GLN A 317 -16.46 2.36 -13.03
CA GLN A 317 -16.94 2.63 -14.38
C GLN A 317 -15.87 2.23 -15.40
N HIS A 318 -15.78 0.94 -15.69
CA HIS A 318 -14.80 0.42 -16.65
C HIS A 318 -15.34 0.55 -18.08
N GLU A 319 -15.08 1.68 -18.73
CA GLU A 319 -15.64 2.05 -20.04
C GLU A 319 -15.48 0.97 -21.12
N GLU A 320 -14.27 0.43 -21.28
CA GLU A 320 -14.01 -0.63 -22.27
C GLU A 320 -14.86 -1.89 -22.01
N LEU A 321 -15.02 -2.29 -20.75
CA LEU A 321 -15.85 -3.46 -20.42
C LEU A 321 -17.33 -3.14 -20.61
N LEU A 322 -17.79 -1.96 -20.20
CA LEU A 322 -19.18 -1.54 -20.38
C LEU A 322 -19.57 -1.55 -21.87
N TYR A 323 -18.71 -1.01 -22.74
CA TYR A 323 -18.86 -1.06 -24.19
C TYR A 323 -19.05 -2.50 -24.69
N TRP A 324 -18.15 -3.41 -24.30
CA TRP A 324 -18.20 -4.80 -24.77
C TRP A 324 -19.40 -5.58 -24.21
N LEU A 325 -19.78 -5.35 -22.94
CA LEU A 325 -20.96 -5.98 -22.35
C LEU A 325 -22.25 -5.48 -22.99
N GLU A 326 -22.33 -4.19 -23.30
CA GLU A 326 -23.48 -3.59 -23.98
C GLU A 326 -23.62 -4.17 -25.39
N LYS A 327 -22.51 -4.21 -26.13
CA LYS A 327 -22.47 -4.81 -27.47
C LYS A 327 -22.92 -6.27 -27.45
N LEU A 328 -22.45 -7.06 -26.48
CA LEU A 328 -22.91 -8.44 -26.30
C LEU A 328 -24.40 -8.53 -25.95
N ARG A 329 -24.91 -7.66 -25.07
CA ARG A 329 -26.35 -7.62 -24.75
C ARG A 329 -27.17 -7.35 -26.00
N ASN A 330 -26.83 -6.32 -26.77
CA ASN A 330 -27.56 -5.95 -27.97
C ASN A 330 -27.51 -7.08 -29.03
N TRP A 331 -26.36 -7.75 -29.18
CA TRP A 331 -26.22 -8.94 -30.04
C TRP A 331 -27.12 -10.10 -29.57
N GLN A 332 -27.17 -10.37 -28.26
CA GLN A 332 -28.02 -11.41 -27.68
C GLN A 332 -29.51 -11.09 -27.83
N GLU A 333 -29.93 -9.84 -27.61
CA GLU A 333 -31.32 -9.39 -27.82
C GLU A 333 -31.77 -9.59 -29.27
N ARG A 334 -30.86 -9.38 -30.25
CA ARG A 334 -31.16 -9.48 -31.68
C ARG A 334 -31.12 -10.91 -32.21
N TYR A 335 -30.06 -11.66 -31.91
CA TYR A 335 -29.77 -12.95 -32.56
C TYR A 335 -30.07 -14.17 -31.67
N ASN A 336 -30.28 -13.98 -30.36
CA ASN A 336 -30.64 -15.03 -29.41
C ASN A 336 -31.65 -14.51 -28.35
N PRO A 337 -32.84 -14.07 -28.80
CA PRO A 337 -33.85 -13.46 -27.94
C PRO A 337 -34.41 -14.47 -26.94
N ILE A 338 -34.78 -13.99 -25.76
CA ILE A 338 -35.40 -14.78 -24.69
C ILE A 338 -36.84 -14.32 -24.46
N VAL A 339 -37.71 -15.25 -24.08
CA VAL A 339 -39.12 -14.97 -23.76
C VAL A 339 -39.29 -14.49 -22.31
N GLY A 340 -38.33 -14.79 -21.44
CA GLY A 340 -38.32 -14.36 -20.05
C GLY A 340 -37.06 -14.81 -19.31
N PRO A 341 -36.88 -14.37 -18.05
CA PRO A 341 -35.76 -14.76 -17.21
C PRO A 341 -35.74 -16.28 -16.95
N CYS A 342 -34.56 -16.90 -17.01
CA CYS A 342 -34.40 -18.35 -16.77
C CYS A 342 -34.31 -18.65 -15.27
N SER A 343 -35.00 -19.71 -14.83
CA SER A 343 -34.94 -20.19 -13.44
C SER A 343 -33.64 -20.94 -13.16
N TRP A 344 -33.05 -20.70 -11.99
CA TRP A 344 -31.84 -21.41 -11.56
C TRP A 344 -32.06 -22.91 -11.34
N LEU A 345 -33.32 -23.36 -11.18
CA LEU A 345 -33.69 -24.78 -11.08
C LEU A 345 -33.59 -25.53 -12.42
N GLU A 346 -33.62 -24.81 -13.54
CA GLU A 346 -33.52 -25.37 -14.89
C GLU A 346 -32.07 -25.60 -15.34
N LEU A 347 -31.11 -25.14 -14.53
CA LEU A 347 -29.69 -25.24 -14.81
C LEU A 347 -29.14 -26.61 -14.42
N ASP A 348 -28.40 -27.21 -15.34
CA ASP A 348 -27.67 -28.45 -15.07
C ASP A 348 -26.37 -28.19 -14.28
N ILE A 349 -25.72 -29.26 -13.84
CA ILE A 349 -24.47 -29.18 -13.06
C ILE A 349 -23.34 -28.52 -13.87
N GLY A 350 -23.29 -28.71 -15.19
CA GLY A 350 -22.30 -28.10 -16.06
C GLY A 350 -22.44 -26.58 -16.12
N GLN A 351 -23.67 -26.11 -16.23
CA GLN A 351 -24.11 -24.71 -16.21
C GLN A 351 -23.89 -24.12 -14.81
N LEU A 352 -24.13 -24.87 -13.73
CA LEU A 352 -23.80 -24.47 -12.36
C LEU A 352 -22.30 -24.50 -12.02
N GLY A 353 -21.42 -24.77 -12.99
CA GLY A 353 -19.97 -24.68 -12.81
C GLY A 353 -19.31 -25.94 -12.23
N GLY A 354 -20.00 -27.08 -12.32
CA GLY A 354 -19.48 -28.39 -11.96
C GLY A 354 -19.67 -28.81 -10.51
N ASN A 355 -20.37 -28.00 -9.69
CA ASN A 355 -20.66 -28.31 -8.30
C ASN A 355 -22.17 -28.41 -8.09
N ALA A 356 -22.63 -29.47 -7.42
CA ALA A 356 -24.03 -29.59 -7.02
C ALA A 356 -24.41 -28.51 -5.98
N LYS A 357 -25.56 -27.87 -6.18
CA LYS A 357 -26.21 -26.95 -5.23
C LYS A 357 -27.50 -27.57 -4.71
N SER A 358 -27.94 -27.21 -3.50
CA SER A 358 -29.24 -27.69 -3.00
C SER A 358 -30.39 -27.01 -3.74
N LYS A 359 -31.56 -27.68 -3.79
CA LYS A 359 -32.78 -27.07 -4.33
C LYS A 359 -33.12 -25.77 -3.60
N ALA A 360 -33.03 -25.75 -2.27
CA ALA A 360 -33.27 -24.55 -1.47
C ALA A 360 -32.37 -23.37 -1.88
N GLN A 361 -31.08 -23.62 -2.16
CA GLN A 361 -30.15 -22.59 -2.64
C GLN A 361 -30.47 -22.09 -4.06
N LEU A 362 -31.00 -22.94 -4.92
CA LEU A 362 -31.39 -22.55 -6.27
C LEU A 362 -32.70 -21.77 -6.26
N THR A 363 -33.65 -22.15 -5.42
CA THR A 363 -34.93 -21.45 -5.23
C THR A 363 -34.74 -20.06 -4.59
N SER A 364 -33.72 -19.87 -3.75
CA SER A 364 -33.42 -18.55 -3.18
C SER A 364 -32.79 -17.58 -4.19
N LEU A 365 -32.31 -18.07 -5.34
CA LEU A 365 -31.73 -17.24 -6.39
C LEU A 365 -32.83 -16.77 -7.35
N ARG A 366 -32.76 -15.48 -7.70
CA ARG A 366 -33.75 -14.86 -8.59
C ARG A 366 -33.60 -15.39 -10.03
N PRO A 367 -34.70 -15.59 -10.78
CA PRO A 367 -34.64 -15.81 -12.22
C PRO A 367 -33.80 -14.73 -12.90
N THR A 368 -32.97 -15.13 -13.88
CA THR A 368 -31.89 -14.29 -14.43
C THR A 368 -31.93 -14.28 -15.95
N CYS A 369 -31.75 -13.09 -16.55
CA CYS A 369 -31.55 -12.92 -17.99
C CYS A 369 -30.05 -13.02 -18.29
N PHE A 370 -29.50 -14.24 -18.36
CA PHE A 370 -28.05 -14.45 -18.48
C PHE A 370 -27.45 -13.73 -19.71
N LEU A 371 -26.48 -12.84 -19.47
CA LEU A 371 -25.76 -12.13 -20.52
C LEU A 371 -24.87 -13.08 -21.34
N PHE A 372 -24.20 -14.01 -20.65
CA PHE A 372 -23.33 -15.03 -21.26
C PHE A 372 -24.10 -16.33 -21.55
N ARG A 373 -25.33 -16.21 -22.08
CA ARG A 373 -26.15 -17.35 -22.50
C ARG A 373 -25.67 -17.97 -23.81
N ASN A 374 -25.78 -19.29 -23.95
CA ASN A 374 -25.12 -20.05 -25.00
C ASN A 374 -25.94 -20.12 -26.31
N ALA A 375 -25.86 -19.09 -27.15
CA ALA A 375 -26.58 -19.06 -28.43
C ALA A 375 -26.30 -20.26 -29.34
N SER A 376 -25.10 -20.85 -29.28
CA SER A 376 -24.72 -22.02 -30.08
C SER A 376 -24.94 -23.36 -29.36
N ALA A 377 -25.77 -23.38 -28.31
CA ALA A 377 -26.20 -24.62 -27.70
C ALA A 377 -26.96 -25.49 -28.70
N ARG A 378 -26.64 -26.79 -28.71
CA ARG A 378 -27.29 -27.79 -29.56
C ARG A 378 -28.76 -27.97 -29.21
N ASP A 379 -29.07 -27.98 -27.92
CA ASP A 379 -30.45 -27.97 -27.42
C ASP A 379 -30.96 -26.53 -27.40
N PRO A 380 -32.05 -26.20 -28.13
CA PRO A 380 -32.67 -24.88 -28.09
C PRO A 380 -33.03 -24.41 -26.68
N LEU A 381 -33.39 -25.32 -25.77
CA LEU A 381 -33.73 -24.99 -24.38
C LEU A 381 -32.52 -24.49 -23.59
N ASP A 382 -31.30 -24.85 -23.99
CA ASP A 382 -30.07 -24.40 -23.34
C ASP A 382 -29.58 -23.04 -23.86
N ARG A 383 -30.19 -22.49 -24.92
CA ARG A 383 -29.77 -21.20 -25.51
C ARG A 383 -30.03 -19.99 -24.62
N CYS A 384 -30.98 -20.10 -23.69
CA CYS A 384 -31.23 -19.10 -22.65
C CYS A 384 -30.34 -19.28 -21.41
N LYS A 385 -29.59 -20.38 -21.31
CA LYS A 385 -28.79 -20.77 -20.14
C LYS A 385 -27.32 -20.39 -20.30
N PRO A 386 -26.57 -20.17 -19.21
CA PRO A 386 -25.19 -19.70 -19.28
C PRO A 386 -24.24 -20.77 -19.84
N VAL A 387 -23.25 -20.35 -20.64
CA VAL A 387 -22.23 -21.24 -21.24
C VAL A 387 -21.61 -22.17 -20.17
N PRO A 388 -21.63 -23.51 -20.32
CA PRO A 388 -21.02 -24.44 -19.36
C PRO A 388 -19.53 -24.18 -19.09
N ALA A 389 -19.09 -24.33 -17.83
CA ALA A 389 -17.71 -23.98 -17.45
C ALA A 389 -16.63 -24.83 -18.15
N ALA A 390 -16.97 -26.06 -18.54
CA ALA A 390 -16.06 -26.94 -19.26
C ALA A 390 -15.76 -26.46 -20.70
N GLU A 391 -16.70 -25.77 -21.33
CA GLU A 391 -16.58 -25.30 -22.71
C GLU A 391 -15.59 -24.14 -22.86
N LEU A 392 -15.24 -23.46 -21.76
CA LEU A 392 -14.24 -22.40 -21.76
C LEU A 392 -12.79 -22.90 -21.79
N ARG A 393 -12.54 -24.18 -21.49
CA ARG A 393 -11.18 -24.72 -21.37
C ARG A 393 -10.43 -24.71 -22.70
N ARG A 394 -11.11 -25.10 -23.78
CA ARG A 394 -10.50 -25.21 -25.11
C ARG A 394 -10.24 -23.83 -25.72
N PRO A 395 -11.20 -22.89 -25.77
CA PRO A 395 -10.93 -21.53 -26.23
C PRO A 395 -9.78 -20.89 -25.46
N TRP A 396 -9.77 -20.99 -24.12
CA TRP A 396 -8.68 -20.44 -23.31
C TRP A 396 -7.31 -21.05 -23.63
N PHE A 397 -7.25 -22.37 -23.85
CA PHE A 397 -6.04 -23.06 -24.26
C PHE A 397 -5.52 -22.52 -25.61
N LEU A 398 -6.41 -22.33 -26.59
CA LEU A 398 -6.03 -21.85 -27.93
C LEU A 398 -5.51 -20.41 -27.89
N VAL A 399 -6.11 -19.52 -27.09
CA VAL A 399 -5.61 -18.14 -26.96
C VAL A 399 -4.19 -18.13 -26.36
N LEU A 400 -3.95 -18.93 -25.32
CA LEU A 400 -2.61 -19.06 -24.73
C LEU A 400 -1.60 -19.72 -25.68
N GLN A 401 -2.05 -20.66 -26.51
CA GLN A 401 -1.21 -21.28 -27.54
C GLN A 401 -0.81 -20.27 -28.62
N GLU A 402 -1.73 -19.40 -29.04
CA GLU A 402 -1.40 -18.31 -29.98
C GLU A 402 -0.43 -17.32 -29.35
N LEU A 403 -0.61 -16.96 -28.08
CA LEU A 403 0.37 -16.15 -27.34
C LEU A 403 1.75 -16.81 -27.33
N GLU A 404 1.82 -18.11 -27.02
CA GLU A 404 3.07 -18.89 -27.04
C GLU A 404 3.75 -18.82 -28.42
N ARG A 405 2.97 -18.99 -29.49
CA ARG A 405 3.45 -18.91 -30.88
C ARG A 405 3.99 -17.52 -31.23
N ARG A 406 3.29 -16.46 -30.82
CA ARG A 406 3.71 -15.06 -31.05
C ARG A 406 5.00 -14.74 -30.30
N CYS A 407 5.11 -15.11 -29.03
CA CYS A 407 6.34 -14.97 -28.25
C CYS A 407 7.51 -15.72 -28.89
N ALA A 408 7.30 -16.95 -29.35
CA ALA A 408 8.32 -17.74 -30.03
C ALA A 408 8.76 -17.09 -31.35
N SER A 409 7.83 -16.54 -32.14
CA SER A 409 8.16 -15.84 -33.39
C SER A 409 9.00 -14.57 -33.19
N ARG A 410 8.91 -13.95 -32.00
CA ARG A 410 9.71 -12.79 -31.60
C ARG A 410 11.02 -13.15 -30.91
N GLY A 411 11.32 -14.45 -30.72
CA GLY A 411 12.51 -14.91 -30.01
C GLY A 411 12.51 -14.62 -28.51
N GLU A 412 11.33 -14.42 -27.90
CA GLU A 412 11.24 -14.10 -26.47
C GLU A 412 11.52 -15.33 -25.59
N THR A 413 12.50 -15.22 -24.70
CA THR A 413 12.91 -16.28 -23.78
C THR A 413 12.85 -15.84 -22.32
N LEU A 414 12.84 -16.82 -21.41
CA LEU A 414 13.13 -16.58 -19.99
C LEU A 414 14.58 -16.10 -19.82
N SER A 415 14.91 -15.53 -18.66
CA SER A 415 16.30 -15.17 -18.28
C SER A 415 17.27 -16.36 -18.31
N SER A 416 16.75 -17.59 -18.30
CA SER A 416 17.50 -18.84 -18.44
C SER A 416 17.74 -19.27 -19.90
N GLY A 417 17.33 -18.47 -20.89
CA GLY A 417 17.43 -18.81 -22.32
C GLY A 417 16.39 -19.82 -22.83
N LYS A 418 15.51 -20.33 -21.95
CA LYS A 418 14.42 -21.26 -22.35
C LYS A 418 13.26 -20.52 -23.00
N PRO A 419 12.57 -21.12 -24.00
CA PRO A 419 11.39 -20.51 -24.61
C PRO A 419 10.26 -20.34 -23.59
N LEU A 420 9.49 -19.27 -23.73
CA LEU A 420 8.31 -19.03 -22.92
C LEU A 420 7.27 -20.12 -23.18
N ARG A 421 6.66 -20.63 -22.11
CA ARG A 421 5.64 -21.69 -22.18
C ARG A 421 4.41 -21.30 -21.37
N PHE A 422 3.25 -21.40 -22.00
CA PHE A 422 1.93 -21.11 -21.43
C PHE A 422 1.01 -22.34 -21.43
N VAL A 423 1.26 -23.30 -22.33
CA VAL A 423 0.42 -24.49 -22.51
C VAL A 423 1.19 -25.83 -22.40
N ARG A 424 0.49 -26.90 -22.03
CA ARG A 424 0.98 -28.29 -21.95
C ARG A 424 0.22 -29.21 -22.90
N ARG A 425 0.67 -30.47 -23.05
CA ARG A 425 -0.01 -31.47 -23.89
C ARG A 425 -1.50 -31.60 -23.51
N GLY A 426 -2.38 -31.74 -24.52
CA GLY A 426 -3.82 -31.83 -24.34
C GLY A 426 -4.50 -30.46 -24.31
N THR A 427 -5.34 -30.21 -23.30
CA THR A 427 -6.01 -28.91 -23.06
C THR A 427 -5.58 -28.30 -21.71
N THR A 428 -4.36 -28.61 -21.27
CA THR A 428 -3.84 -28.19 -19.96
C THR A 428 -3.02 -26.92 -20.11
N THR A 429 -3.26 -25.94 -19.25
CA THR A 429 -2.61 -24.61 -19.26
C THR A 429 -1.80 -24.40 -17.98
N ASP A 430 -0.64 -23.77 -18.06
CA ASP A 430 0.12 -23.35 -16.87
C ASP A 430 -0.58 -22.20 -16.13
N TYR A 431 -1.36 -21.41 -16.87
CA TYR A 431 -2.15 -20.28 -16.37
C TYR A 431 -3.65 -20.53 -16.55
N PRO A 432 -4.32 -21.29 -15.67
CA PRO A 432 -5.77 -21.47 -15.75
C PRO A 432 -6.51 -20.13 -15.58
N LEU A 433 -7.78 -20.06 -16.03
CA LEU A 433 -8.60 -18.83 -15.93
C LEU A 433 -8.70 -18.22 -14.53
N HIS A 434 -8.53 -19.02 -13.48
CA HIS A 434 -8.49 -18.50 -12.10
C HIS A 434 -7.23 -17.68 -11.81
N SER A 435 -6.10 -18.00 -12.48
CA SER A 435 -4.85 -17.24 -12.37
C SER A 435 -5.01 -15.79 -12.85
N LEU A 436 -5.91 -15.51 -13.81
CA LEU A 436 -6.16 -14.13 -14.27
C LEU A 436 -6.65 -13.21 -13.16
N ARG A 437 -7.45 -13.72 -12.21
CA ARG A 437 -7.87 -12.93 -11.05
C ARG A 437 -6.67 -12.56 -10.17
N VAL A 438 -5.77 -13.53 -9.91
CA VAL A 438 -4.54 -13.30 -9.15
C VAL A 438 -3.65 -12.29 -9.86
N SER A 439 -3.51 -12.45 -11.18
CA SER A 439 -2.69 -11.63 -12.06
C SER A 439 -3.16 -10.17 -12.05
N LEU A 440 -4.45 -9.94 -12.33
CA LEU A 440 -5.03 -8.60 -12.36
C LEU A 440 -5.03 -7.93 -10.99
N LEU A 441 -5.32 -8.65 -9.91
CA LEU A 441 -5.20 -8.09 -8.55
C LEU A 441 -3.75 -7.72 -8.21
N THR A 442 -2.79 -8.54 -8.62
CA THR A 442 -1.35 -8.25 -8.44
C THR A 442 -0.94 -7.02 -9.24
N CYS A 443 -1.34 -6.92 -10.51
CA CYS A 443 -1.01 -5.77 -11.36
C CYS A 443 -1.66 -4.49 -10.83
N LEU A 444 -2.95 -4.52 -10.46
CA LEU A 444 -3.63 -3.34 -9.89
C LEU A 444 -3.03 -2.90 -8.55
N ALA A 445 -2.69 -3.85 -7.67
CA ALA A 445 -2.14 -3.53 -6.36
C ALA A 445 -0.70 -3.01 -6.44
N LEU A 446 0.11 -3.63 -7.30
CA LEU A 446 1.54 -3.35 -7.36
C LEU A 446 1.86 -2.32 -8.44
N ASP A 447 1.45 -2.54 -9.69
CA ASP A 447 1.76 -1.66 -10.83
C ASP A 447 0.84 -0.44 -10.93
N GLY A 448 -0.40 -0.57 -10.46
CA GLY A 448 -1.37 0.52 -10.46
C GLY A 448 -1.48 1.28 -9.14
N ASP A 449 -0.65 0.96 -8.14
CA ASP A 449 -0.64 1.53 -6.78
C ASP A 449 -2.02 1.63 -6.11
N VAL A 450 -2.96 0.75 -6.46
CA VAL A 450 -4.31 0.78 -5.88
C VAL A 450 -4.27 0.21 -4.47
N PRO A 451 -4.71 0.95 -3.44
CA PRO A 451 -4.69 0.47 -2.05
C PRO A 451 -5.39 -0.89 -1.87
N LEU A 452 -4.74 -1.81 -1.17
CA LEU A 452 -5.26 -3.16 -0.92
C LEU A 452 -6.66 -3.19 -0.28
N PRO A 453 -7.05 -2.27 0.63
CA PRO A 453 -8.41 -2.23 1.16
C PRO A 453 -9.47 -1.97 0.08
N ILE A 454 -9.17 -1.11 -0.89
CA ILE A 454 -10.05 -0.77 -2.04
C ILE A 454 -10.21 -2.00 -2.94
N LEU A 455 -9.10 -2.63 -3.32
CA LEU A 455 -9.13 -3.86 -4.13
C LEU A 455 -9.88 -5.00 -3.44
N SER A 456 -9.70 -5.14 -2.13
CA SER A 456 -10.32 -6.21 -1.33
C SER A 456 -11.83 -6.04 -1.22
N LYS A 457 -12.28 -4.85 -0.80
CA LYS A 457 -13.70 -4.60 -0.47
C LYS A 457 -14.53 -4.29 -1.71
N LEU A 458 -14.02 -3.43 -2.60
CA LEU A 458 -14.81 -2.84 -3.68
C LEU A 458 -14.70 -3.61 -5.00
N VAL A 459 -13.53 -4.18 -5.30
CA VAL A 459 -13.30 -4.87 -6.58
C VAL A 459 -13.43 -6.40 -6.44
N ALA A 460 -12.80 -6.98 -5.41
CA ALA A 460 -12.77 -8.42 -5.20
C ALA A 460 -14.00 -8.96 -4.41
N GLY A 461 -14.73 -8.09 -3.70
CA GLY A 461 -15.90 -8.45 -2.89
C GLY A 461 -15.57 -9.37 -1.70
N HIS A 462 -14.33 -9.29 -1.17
CA HIS A 462 -13.88 -10.08 -0.03
C HIS A 462 -14.31 -9.40 1.28
N SER A 463 -14.89 -10.18 2.20
CA SER A 463 -15.30 -9.69 3.53
C SER A 463 -14.12 -9.45 4.49
N ARG A 464 -12.92 -9.98 4.19
CA ARG A 464 -11.70 -9.85 5.02
C ARG A 464 -10.47 -9.57 4.16
N LEU A 465 -9.62 -8.64 4.61
CA LEU A 465 -8.41 -8.19 3.89
C LEU A 465 -7.38 -9.32 3.67
N LEU A 466 -7.29 -10.28 4.60
CA LEU A 466 -6.38 -11.43 4.54
C LEU A 466 -6.54 -12.27 3.26
N MET A 467 -7.77 -12.36 2.73
CA MET A 467 -8.04 -13.07 1.48
C MET A 467 -7.47 -12.34 0.26
N THR A 468 -7.21 -11.04 0.34
CA THR A 468 -6.63 -10.22 -0.74
C THR A 468 -5.11 -10.18 -0.65
N LEU A 469 -4.54 -10.14 0.56
CA LEU A 469 -3.11 -10.41 0.81
C LEU A 469 -2.67 -11.75 0.18
N TYR A 470 -3.51 -12.78 0.29
CA TYR A 470 -3.28 -14.10 -0.34
C TYR A 470 -3.09 -14.06 -1.88
N TYR A 471 -3.55 -13.01 -2.56
CA TYR A 471 -3.50 -12.88 -4.02
C TYR A 471 -2.43 -11.92 -4.54
N VAL A 472 -1.78 -11.13 -3.69
CA VAL A 472 -0.78 -10.14 -4.12
C VAL A 472 0.61 -10.73 -3.94
N LYS A 473 1.27 -11.00 -5.07
CA LYS A 473 2.64 -11.53 -5.08
C LYS A 473 3.64 -10.44 -5.42
N ALA A 474 4.17 -9.78 -4.40
CA ALA A 474 5.28 -8.86 -4.58
C ALA A 474 6.58 -9.65 -4.76
N GLY A 475 7.23 -9.52 -5.92
CA GLY A 475 8.55 -10.12 -6.13
C GLY A 475 9.59 -9.49 -5.20
N PRO A 476 10.59 -10.25 -4.69
CA PRO A 476 11.57 -9.74 -3.72
C PRO A 476 12.30 -8.47 -4.17
N GLY A 477 12.64 -8.36 -5.46
CA GLY A 477 13.28 -7.17 -6.02
C GLY A 477 12.38 -5.92 -6.00
N ARG A 478 11.06 -6.08 -6.15
CA ARG A 478 10.12 -4.96 -6.04
C ARG A 478 9.92 -4.54 -4.59
N VAL A 479 9.83 -5.50 -3.66
CA VAL A 479 9.69 -5.21 -2.22
C VAL A 479 10.86 -4.34 -1.76
N SER A 480 12.08 -4.73 -2.12
CA SER A 480 13.29 -3.94 -1.79
C SER A 480 13.24 -2.53 -2.40
N ARG A 481 12.85 -2.39 -3.68
CA ARG A 481 12.73 -1.08 -4.32
C ARG A 481 11.63 -0.20 -3.70
N VAL A 482 10.44 -0.75 -3.46
CA VAL A 482 9.31 0.00 -2.88
C VAL A 482 9.59 0.39 -1.45
N LEU A 483 10.27 -0.46 -0.66
CA LEU A 483 10.72 -0.10 0.68
C LEU A 483 11.78 1.00 0.63
N LYS A 484 12.70 0.96 -0.32
CA LYS A 484 13.70 2.02 -0.53
C LYS A 484 13.06 3.34 -0.99
N GLU A 485 12.07 3.30 -1.89
CA GLU A 485 11.28 4.47 -2.31
C GLU A 485 10.36 4.98 -1.19
N ALA A 486 9.87 4.10 -0.30
CA ALA A 486 9.11 4.48 0.88
C ALA A 486 10.00 5.13 1.94
N GLU A 487 11.18 4.57 2.20
CA GLU A 487 12.22 5.14 3.05
C GLU A 487 12.63 6.52 2.55
N GLN A 488 12.84 6.66 1.24
CA GLN A 488 13.14 7.94 0.60
C GLN A 488 11.98 8.95 0.70
N ARG A 489 10.72 8.54 0.46
CA ARG A 489 9.54 9.42 0.66
C ARG A 489 9.30 9.80 2.13
N ILE A 490 9.59 8.88 3.06
CA ILE A 490 9.50 9.15 4.50
C ILE A 490 10.55 10.19 4.87
N ALA A 491 11.79 10.04 4.39
CA ALA A 491 12.88 11.00 4.56
C ALA A 491 12.57 12.35 3.88
N GLU A 492 11.94 12.38 2.70
CA GLU A 492 11.56 13.62 2.02
C GLU A 492 10.32 14.30 2.63
N SER A 493 9.52 13.58 3.43
CA SER A 493 8.30 14.11 4.08
C SER A 493 8.49 14.50 5.54
N SER A 494 9.66 14.24 6.13
CA SER A 494 9.96 14.51 7.54
C SER A 494 9.89 15.99 7.89
N ASP A 495 10.25 16.88 6.95
CA ASP A 495 10.35 18.32 7.20
C ASP A 495 8.97 19.00 7.39
N LYS A 496 7.89 18.36 6.93
CA LYS A 496 6.50 18.81 7.12
C LYS A 496 5.74 18.05 8.21
N SER A 497 6.40 17.12 8.90
CA SER A 497 5.74 16.26 9.89
C SER A 497 5.37 17.01 11.16
N LEU A 498 6.18 17.97 11.64
CA LEU A 498 5.83 18.78 12.81
C LEU A 498 4.64 19.69 12.52
N GLN A 499 4.65 20.38 11.38
CA GLN A 499 3.54 21.26 10.99
C GLN A 499 2.21 20.51 10.90
N ARG A 500 2.19 19.34 10.24
CA ARG A 500 1.01 18.46 10.19
C ARG A 500 0.60 17.92 11.57
N PHE A 501 1.57 17.59 12.41
CA PHE A 501 1.28 17.17 13.78
C PHE A 501 0.62 18.31 14.58
N LEU A 502 1.15 19.53 14.46
CA LEU A 502 0.58 20.73 15.09
C LEU A 502 -0.78 21.12 14.48
N GLU A 503 -1.09 20.72 13.25
CA GLU A 503 -2.40 20.87 12.63
C GLU A 503 -3.44 19.96 13.31
N ASP A 504 -3.16 18.66 13.39
CA ASP A 504 -4.16 17.64 13.71
C ASP A 504 -4.21 17.26 15.21
N ALA A 505 -3.13 17.48 15.98
CA ALA A 505 -3.01 16.98 17.35
C ALA A 505 -3.72 17.85 18.41
N SER A 506 -4.14 17.21 19.51
CA SER A 506 -4.66 17.91 20.68
C SER A 506 -3.57 18.76 21.34
N TYR A 507 -3.96 19.78 22.12
CA TYR A 507 -2.97 20.59 22.84
C TYR A 507 -2.19 19.75 23.86
N GLU A 508 -2.85 18.79 24.51
CA GLU A 508 -2.24 17.86 25.46
C GLU A 508 -1.17 17.00 24.78
N ASP A 509 -1.43 16.48 23.58
CA ASP A 509 -0.46 15.70 22.81
C ASP A 509 0.73 16.56 22.38
N ILE A 510 0.48 17.81 21.96
CA ILE A 510 1.53 18.77 21.59
C ILE A 510 2.40 19.11 22.80
N ALA A 511 1.80 19.40 23.95
CA ALA A 511 2.52 19.74 25.18
C ALA A 511 3.40 18.57 25.69
N MET A 512 2.99 17.33 25.42
CA MET A 512 3.75 16.13 25.81
C MET A 512 4.93 15.81 24.89
N SER A 513 4.91 16.28 23.64
CA SER A 513 5.87 15.90 22.59
C SER A 513 6.76 17.05 22.10
N THR A 514 6.53 18.28 22.56
CA THR A 514 7.24 19.47 22.06
C THR A 514 7.88 20.30 23.16
N ALA A 515 8.98 20.98 22.83
CA ALA A 515 9.66 21.94 23.67
C ALA A 515 9.31 23.37 23.24
N CYS A 516 8.79 24.19 24.16
CA CYS A 516 8.50 25.59 23.91
C CYS A 516 8.94 26.46 25.08
N ASN A 517 9.12 27.77 24.90
CA ASN A 517 9.49 28.67 25.99
C ASN A 517 8.33 29.02 26.92
N SER A 518 7.10 29.03 26.38
CA SER A 518 5.89 29.42 27.10
C SER A 518 4.71 28.57 26.62
N GLU A 519 4.27 27.65 27.46
CA GLU A 519 3.05 26.86 27.22
C GLU A 519 1.84 27.77 27.00
N VAL A 520 1.72 28.85 27.78
CA VAL A 520 0.65 29.84 27.62
C VAL A 520 0.73 30.53 26.25
N GLY A 521 1.94 30.82 25.76
CA GLY A 521 2.17 31.37 24.42
C GLY A 521 1.73 30.41 23.32
N VAL A 522 2.19 29.16 23.38
CA VAL A 522 1.80 28.12 22.41
C VAL A 522 0.30 27.86 22.44
N ARG A 523 -0.30 27.76 23.61
CA ARG A 523 -1.76 27.56 23.76
C ARG A 523 -2.57 28.69 23.14
N LEU A 524 -2.12 29.93 23.28
CA LEU A 524 -2.75 31.10 22.65
C LEU A 524 -2.57 31.09 21.13
N ALA A 525 -1.41 30.66 20.63
CA ALA A 525 -1.17 30.54 19.19
C ALA A 525 -1.98 29.38 18.55
N LEU A 526 -2.35 28.37 19.34
CA LEU A 526 -3.06 27.16 18.91
C LEU A 526 -4.50 27.08 19.43
N SER A 527 -5.10 28.19 19.88
CA SER A 527 -6.34 28.22 20.67
C SER A 527 -7.62 27.85 19.92
N GLY A 528 -7.57 27.62 18.61
CA GLY A 528 -8.71 27.10 17.82
C GLY A 528 -8.77 25.56 17.85
N ALA A 529 -9.93 24.99 17.48
CA ALA A 529 -10.01 23.55 17.20
C ALA A 529 -9.01 23.18 16.09
N PRO A 530 -8.53 21.92 15.98
CA PRO A 530 -7.60 21.50 14.90
C PRO A 530 -8.00 22.00 13.50
N ASN A 531 -9.30 22.02 13.20
CA ASN A 531 -9.87 22.46 11.92
C ASN A 531 -9.94 24.00 11.74
N GLU A 532 -9.64 24.79 12.76
CA GLU A 532 -9.70 26.26 12.79
C GLU A 532 -8.31 26.91 12.86
N ARG A 533 -7.25 26.10 12.99
CA ARG A 533 -5.86 26.58 12.97
C ARG A 533 -5.54 27.10 11.56
N SER A 534 -4.66 28.10 11.47
CA SER A 534 -4.18 28.67 10.20
C SER A 534 -2.67 28.41 10.03
N PRO A 535 -2.29 27.23 9.51
CA PRO A 535 -0.88 26.84 9.34
C PRO A 535 -0.13 27.70 8.33
N ALA A 536 -0.86 28.43 7.48
CA ALA A 536 -0.29 29.39 6.54
C ALA A 536 0.49 30.53 7.22
N SER A 537 0.24 30.77 8.52
CA SER A 537 0.94 31.78 9.33
C SER A 537 2.17 31.26 10.07
N TRP A 538 2.54 29.98 9.87
CA TRP A 538 3.69 29.36 10.52
C TRP A 538 4.89 29.31 9.58
N ILE A 539 6.09 29.59 10.11
CA ILE A 539 7.35 29.44 9.38
C ILE A 539 8.17 28.34 10.03
N VAL A 540 8.55 27.35 9.24
CA VAL A 540 9.54 26.35 9.62
C VAL A 540 10.91 27.00 9.57
N ARG A 541 11.66 26.88 10.66
CA ARG A 541 13.06 27.29 10.83
C ARG A 541 13.91 26.02 10.95
N SER A 542 15.22 26.16 10.77
CA SER A 542 16.14 25.01 10.85
C SER A 542 16.08 24.25 12.19
N TYR A 543 15.73 24.93 13.29
CA TYR A 543 15.72 24.37 14.66
C TYR A 543 14.33 24.40 15.35
N GLY A 544 13.25 24.62 14.58
CA GLY A 544 11.87 24.56 15.09
C GLY A 544 10.87 25.35 14.25
N VAL A 545 9.70 25.67 14.81
CA VAL A 545 8.61 26.34 14.11
C VAL A 545 8.24 27.65 14.81
N CYS A 546 8.11 28.72 14.03
CA CYS A 546 7.55 29.99 14.48
C CYS A 546 6.04 30.00 14.22
N LEU A 547 5.24 30.02 15.29
CA LEU A 547 3.77 30.02 15.19
C LEU A 547 3.16 31.40 14.87
N SER A 548 3.99 32.38 14.54
CA SER A 548 3.64 33.80 14.59
C SER A 548 4.34 34.62 13.48
N ALA A 549 4.47 34.04 12.29
CA ALA A 549 5.35 34.56 11.25
C ALA A 549 4.90 35.90 10.63
N SER A 550 3.65 36.32 10.83
CA SER A 550 3.08 37.42 10.02
C SER A 550 3.41 38.84 10.51
N ASN A 551 3.96 39.07 11.72
CA ASN A 551 4.06 40.43 12.29
C ASN A 551 5.34 40.72 13.09
N THR A 552 6.18 41.62 12.58
CA THR A 552 7.39 42.13 13.28
C THR A 552 7.23 43.55 13.86
N SER A 553 6.18 44.29 13.45
CA SER A 553 5.93 45.68 13.88
C SER A 553 4.73 45.80 14.83
N ALA A 554 4.82 46.75 15.76
CA ALA A 554 3.74 47.10 16.70
C ALA A 554 2.68 48.04 16.10
N VAL A 555 2.91 48.59 14.90
CA VAL A 555 2.15 49.72 14.35
C VAL A 555 0.75 49.33 13.87
N GLU A 556 0.51 48.07 13.51
CA GLU A 556 -0.72 47.67 12.82
C GLU A 556 -1.62 46.68 13.58
N ALA A 557 -1.20 46.13 14.73
CA ALA A 557 -1.93 45.01 15.32
C ALA A 557 -1.80 44.87 16.85
N LYS A 558 -2.51 45.70 17.62
CA LYS A 558 -2.71 45.42 19.06
C LYS A 558 -3.48 44.10 19.20
N GLY A 559 -2.84 43.08 19.77
CA GLY A 559 -3.47 41.79 20.10
C GLY A 559 -3.20 40.66 19.11
N VAL A 560 -2.38 40.85 18.08
CA VAL A 560 -1.97 39.77 17.17
C VAL A 560 -0.60 39.23 17.57
N THR A 561 -0.39 37.93 17.39
CA THR A 561 0.90 37.27 17.65
C THR A 561 2.00 37.89 16.77
N GLY A 562 3.18 38.18 17.36
CA GLY A 562 4.33 38.69 16.61
C GLY A 562 5.64 38.79 17.42
N CYS A 563 6.73 39.16 16.75
CA CYS A 563 8.01 39.44 17.44
C CYS A 563 7.91 40.64 18.39
N HIS A 564 7.01 41.59 18.12
CA HIS A 564 6.80 42.78 18.95
C HIS A 564 6.17 42.48 20.33
N ASN A 565 5.53 41.32 20.51
CA ASN A 565 4.92 40.86 21.77
C ASN A 565 5.40 39.46 22.20
N GLY A 566 6.52 39.00 21.63
CA GLY A 566 7.03 37.66 21.88
C GLY A 566 7.89 37.54 23.15
N GLY A 567 8.16 38.65 23.85
CA GLY A 567 8.98 38.71 25.05
C GLY A 567 8.19 38.61 26.37
N PRO A 568 8.86 38.85 27.51
CA PRO A 568 8.24 38.78 28.83
C PRO A 568 7.16 39.88 29.05
N LYS A 569 6.32 39.71 30.07
CA LYS A 569 5.30 40.69 30.46
C LYS A 569 5.96 41.96 31.01
N LEU A 570 5.51 43.13 30.56
CA LEU A 570 6.10 44.43 30.96
C LEU A 570 5.66 44.93 32.35
N ASN A 571 4.50 44.51 32.87
CA ASN A 571 3.86 45.10 34.07
C ASN A 571 3.56 44.11 35.21
N GLY A 572 4.40 43.09 35.44
CA GLY A 572 4.17 42.10 36.51
C GLY A 572 2.82 41.38 36.43
N ASP A 573 2.43 40.65 37.48
CA ASP A 573 1.26 39.73 37.55
C ASP A 573 -0.13 40.39 37.48
N ARG A 574 -0.31 41.50 36.76
CA ARG A 574 -1.65 41.98 36.38
C ARG A 574 -2.11 41.28 35.11
N GLU A 575 -3.35 40.77 35.12
CA GLU A 575 -3.96 39.99 34.02
C GLU A 575 -4.00 40.73 32.67
N ALA A 576 -3.91 42.07 32.67
CA ALA A 576 -3.89 42.93 31.48
C ALA A 576 -2.47 43.39 31.05
N GLY A 577 -1.41 42.72 31.51
CA GLY A 577 -0.03 43.11 31.16
C GLY A 577 0.33 42.83 29.70
N LEU A 578 0.67 43.87 28.93
CA LEU A 578 1.24 43.75 27.59
C LEU A 578 2.61 43.04 27.65
N ASN A 579 2.81 42.06 26.76
CA ASN A 579 4.13 41.47 26.51
C ASN A 579 5.00 42.44 25.71
N GLY A 580 6.28 42.51 26.06
CA GLY A 580 7.28 43.29 25.34
C GLY A 580 7.77 42.58 24.07
N PRO A 581 8.64 43.25 23.30
CA PRO A 581 9.28 42.64 22.14
C PRO A 581 10.18 41.46 22.54
N VAL A 582 10.40 40.56 21.59
CA VAL A 582 11.35 39.45 21.77
C VAL A 582 12.73 40.03 22.13
N PRO A 583 13.32 39.60 23.25
CA PRO A 583 14.68 40.02 23.61
C PRO A 583 15.69 39.63 22.52
N GLY A 584 16.68 40.48 22.26
CA GLY A 584 17.64 40.30 21.16
C GLY A 584 17.09 40.65 19.76
N GLY A 585 15.82 41.05 19.66
CA GLY A 585 15.22 41.58 18.44
C GLY A 585 14.42 40.57 17.63
N PRO A 586 13.83 41.01 16.50
CA PRO A 586 13.08 40.14 15.60
C PRO A 586 13.95 38.99 15.07
N GLY A 587 13.43 37.77 15.07
CA GLY A 587 14.16 36.58 14.61
C GLY A 587 14.85 35.77 15.70
N ASN A 588 14.99 36.30 16.93
CA ASN A 588 15.52 35.54 18.07
C ASN A 588 14.47 34.56 18.64
N CYS A 589 14.18 33.53 17.85
CA CYS A 589 13.12 32.56 18.11
C CYS A 589 13.35 31.76 19.41
N VAL A 590 14.60 31.48 19.76
CA VAL A 590 14.95 30.73 20.99
C VAL A 590 14.54 31.45 22.28
N ARG A 591 14.27 32.76 22.24
CA ARG A 591 13.72 33.54 23.37
C ARG A 591 12.27 33.96 23.19
N CYS A 592 11.66 33.58 22.08
CA CYS A 592 10.29 33.95 21.76
C CYS A 592 9.29 32.98 22.42
N ARG A 593 8.22 33.54 22.99
CA ARG A 593 7.12 32.75 23.57
C ARG A 593 6.27 31.99 22.52
N TRP A 594 6.38 32.37 21.24
CA TRP A 594 5.63 31.79 20.12
C TRP A 594 6.40 30.66 19.42
N PHE A 595 7.61 30.33 19.90
CA PHE A 595 8.48 29.33 19.28
C PHE A 595 8.28 27.95 19.90
N ILE A 596 8.27 26.94 19.04
CA ILE A 596 8.12 25.53 19.39
C ILE A 596 9.17 24.69 18.66
N SER A 597 9.71 23.69 19.33
CA SER A 597 10.70 22.74 18.82
C SER A 597 10.38 21.35 19.38
N GLU A 598 11.15 20.33 19.04
CA GLU A 598 10.94 18.93 19.43
C GLU A 598 12.24 18.12 19.28
N PRO A 599 12.31 16.87 19.80
CA PRO A 599 13.54 16.08 19.81
C PRO A 599 14.26 15.92 18.46
N ARG A 600 13.55 15.95 17.34
CA ARG A 600 14.18 15.83 16.01
C ARG A 600 15.07 17.02 15.63
N TYR A 601 14.85 18.19 16.23
CA TYR A 601 15.67 19.38 16.00
C TYR A 601 16.88 19.46 16.94
N LEU A 602 17.19 18.41 17.72
CA LEU A 602 18.32 18.43 18.67
C LEU A 602 19.65 18.78 17.99
N ASP A 603 19.93 18.22 16.81
CA ASP A 603 21.17 18.50 16.07
C ASP A 603 21.21 19.95 15.55
N ALA A 604 20.07 20.48 15.11
CA ALA A 604 19.95 21.87 14.66
C ALA A 604 20.02 22.87 15.82
N LEU A 605 19.45 22.53 16.99
CA LEU A 605 19.56 23.32 18.22
C LEU A 605 21.01 23.32 18.74
N ARG A 606 21.73 22.20 18.62
CA ARG A 606 23.17 22.12 18.89
C ARG A 606 23.95 23.03 17.94
N ALA A 607 23.66 23.00 16.65
CA ALA A 607 24.30 23.88 15.68
C ALA A 607 24.08 25.38 16.01
N HIS A 608 22.84 25.76 16.33
CA HIS A 608 22.52 27.12 16.78
C HIS A 608 23.24 27.47 18.09
N PHE A 609 23.30 26.56 19.05
CA PHE A 609 24.06 26.75 20.30
C PHE A 609 25.54 27.01 20.03
N ASN A 610 26.16 26.22 19.15
CA ASN A 610 27.56 26.39 18.75
C ASN A 610 27.80 27.74 18.07
N ASN A 611 26.90 28.15 17.17
CA ASN A 611 26.95 29.44 16.50
C ASN A 611 26.87 30.61 17.49
N VAL A 612 25.86 30.61 18.38
CA VAL A 612 25.71 31.64 19.43
C VAL A 612 26.92 31.66 20.37
N SER A 613 27.46 30.49 20.73
CA SER A 613 28.65 30.35 21.55
C SER A 613 29.88 30.99 20.89
N TYR A 614 30.05 30.83 19.58
CA TYR A 614 31.14 31.46 18.82
C TYR A 614 31.02 32.98 18.84
N HIS A 615 29.83 33.53 18.54
CA HIS A 615 29.59 34.97 18.60
C HIS A 615 29.79 35.53 20.01
N LEU A 616 29.38 34.79 21.03
CA LEU A 616 29.58 35.16 22.43
C LEU A 616 31.08 35.31 22.73
N SER A 617 31.89 34.33 22.35
CA SER A 617 33.35 34.36 22.50
C SER A 617 33.98 35.57 21.79
N GLU A 618 33.59 35.86 20.54
CA GLU A 618 34.08 37.05 19.81
C GLU A 618 33.76 38.35 20.56
N THR A 619 32.51 38.51 21.01
CA THR A 619 32.09 39.72 21.73
C THR A 619 32.73 39.86 23.10
N ALA A 620 32.96 38.76 23.81
CA ALA A 620 33.64 38.75 25.11
C ALA A 620 35.12 39.14 24.98
N LEU A 621 35.82 38.61 23.97
CA LEU A 621 37.20 39.00 23.67
C LEU A 621 37.31 40.48 23.30
N LYS A 622 36.35 40.99 22.51
CA LYS A 622 36.27 42.42 22.17
C LYS A 622 36.00 43.29 23.41
N ALA A 623 35.08 42.87 24.28
CA ALA A 623 34.78 43.58 25.52
C ALA A 623 36.00 43.64 26.45
N LYS A 624 36.72 42.52 26.61
CA LYS A 624 37.97 42.45 27.40
C LYS A 624 39.06 43.37 26.83
N ALA A 625 39.28 43.36 25.51
CA ALA A 625 40.27 44.24 24.89
C ALA A 625 39.92 45.74 25.02
N LEU A 626 38.63 46.07 25.06
CA LEU A 626 38.16 47.43 25.34
C LEU A 626 38.30 47.80 26.81
N GLU A 627 38.06 46.85 27.73
CA GLU A 627 38.25 47.02 29.17
C GLU A 627 39.71 47.30 29.52
N GLU A 628 40.66 46.54 28.96
CA GLU A 628 42.09 46.77 29.14
C GLU A 628 42.51 48.19 28.71
N LYS A 629 41.97 48.66 27.57
CA LYS A 629 42.19 50.03 27.10
C LYS A 629 41.53 51.07 27.99
N LEU A 630 40.34 50.76 28.53
CA LEU A 630 39.58 51.63 29.42
C LEU A 630 40.28 51.80 30.78
N GLU A 631 40.87 50.73 31.31
CA GLU A 631 41.66 50.77 32.54
C GLU A 631 42.91 51.62 32.40
N LEU A 632 43.64 51.50 31.28
CA LEU A 632 44.81 52.36 31.02
C LEU A 632 44.45 53.85 31.03
N ILE A 633 43.36 54.24 30.37
CA ILE A 633 42.93 55.64 30.33
C ILE A 633 42.29 56.10 31.66
N ARG A 634 41.70 55.20 32.45
CA ARG A 634 41.24 55.46 33.83
C ARG A 634 42.43 55.79 34.74
N VAL A 635 43.53 55.07 34.62
CA VAL A 635 44.78 55.35 35.36
C VAL A 635 45.38 56.70 34.96
N GLU A 636 45.41 57.02 33.65
CA GLU A 636 45.85 58.35 33.16
C GLU A 636 45.00 59.47 33.75
N LYS A 637 43.67 59.32 33.73
CA LYS A 637 42.71 60.28 34.29
C LYS A 637 42.91 60.48 35.79
N ALA A 638 42.99 59.39 36.56
CA ALA A 638 43.24 59.44 38.00
C ALA A 638 44.59 60.10 38.34
N THR A 639 45.61 59.90 37.50
CA THR A 639 46.93 60.53 37.66
C THR A 639 46.87 62.04 37.39
N ALA A 640 46.10 62.49 36.39
CA ALA A 640 45.90 63.90 36.10
C ALA A 640 45.13 64.60 37.24
N GLU A 641 44.05 63.98 37.71
CA GLU A 641 43.25 64.45 38.85
C GLU A 641 44.09 64.53 40.14
N GLY A 642 44.90 63.51 40.43
CA GLY A 642 45.80 63.50 41.59
C GLY A 642 46.91 64.56 41.54
N LYS A 643 47.30 65.03 40.34
CA LYS A 643 48.26 66.13 40.13
C LYS A 643 47.57 67.52 40.05
N GLY A 644 46.24 67.58 40.11
CA GLY A 644 45.47 68.82 39.99
C GLY A 644 45.47 69.44 38.58
N VAL A 645 45.78 68.67 37.54
CA VAL A 645 45.80 69.15 36.14
C VAL A 645 44.59 68.62 35.36
N PRO A 646 44.02 69.38 34.40
CA PRO A 646 42.90 68.90 33.58
C PRO A 646 43.29 67.70 32.70
N PHE A 647 42.40 66.72 32.60
CA PHE A 647 42.59 65.56 31.73
C PHE A 647 42.23 65.90 30.26
N ASP A 648 43.22 65.81 29.37
CA ASP A 648 43.18 66.24 27.97
C ASP A 648 42.49 65.22 27.03
N ARG A 649 42.38 63.94 27.42
CA ARG A 649 41.80 62.86 26.60
C ARG A 649 40.36 62.45 26.98
N MET A 650 39.56 63.37 27.54
CA MET A 650 38.19 63.09 27.99
C MET A 650 37.27 62.55 26.87
N SER A 651 37.41 63.04 25.64
CA SER A 651 36.62 62.56 24.50
C SER A 651 36.92 61.10 24.16
N ALA A 652 38.19 60.70 24.22
CA ALA A 652 38.63 59.32 24.00
C ALA A 652 38.15 58.40 25.13
N TYR A 653 38.16 58.86 26.39
CA TYR A 653 37.58 58.14 27.52
C TYR A 653 36.09 57.82 27.29
N LEU A 654 35.28 58.84 26.98
CA LEU A 654 33.83 58.67 26.75
C LEU A 654 33.52 57.83 25.50
N GLN A 655 34.40 57.83 24.49
CA GLN A 655 34.25 56.94 23.33
C GLN A 655 34.55 55.49 23.70
N LEU A 656 35.64 55.22 24.42
CA LEU A 656 36.00 53.88 24.89
C LEU A 656 34.95 53.31 25.83
N GLU A 657 34.45 54.11 26.77
CA GLU A 657 33.39 53.73 27.71
C GLU A 657 32.11 53.30 26.96
N ARG A 658 31.64 54.11 25.99
CA ARG A 658 30.47 53.74 25.16
C ARG A 658 30.69 52.47 24.34
N LEU A 659 31.88 52.30 23.75
CA LEU A 659 32.20 51.08 22.98
C LEU A 659 32.23 49.85 23.88
N TRP A 660 32.77 49.97 25.09
CA TRP A 660 32.83 48.91 26.09
C TRP A 660 31.43 48.56 26.60
N GLU A 661 30.60 49.54 26.95
CA GLU A 661 29.20 49.34 27.35
C GLU A 661 28.40 48.63 26.26
N SER A 662 28.58 49.03 25.00
CA SER A 662 27.94 48.36 23.86
C SER A 662 28.41 46.91 23.70
N ALA A 663 29.70 46.64 23.87
CA ALA A 663 30.26 45.29 23.75
C ALA A 663 29.78 44.37 24.89
N ILE A 664 29.75 44.87 26.14
CA ILE A 664 29.21 44.14 27.29
C ILE A 664 27.71 43.87 27.10
N SER A 665 26.94 44.86 26.66
CA SER A 665 25.51 44.67 26.43
C SER A 665 25.24 43.59 25.37
N GLN A 666 26.03 43.56 24.29
CA GLN A 666 25.94 42.51 23.27
C GLN A 666 26.32 41.13 23.83
N THR A 667 27.38 41.07 24.64
CA THR A 667 27.83 39.83 25.32
C THR A 667 26.73 39.27 26.21
N ASP A 668 26.08 40.12 27.02
CA ASP A 668 24.97 39.72 27.89
C ASP A 668 23.76 39.22 27.08
N GLN A 669 23.45 39.85 25.94
CA GLN A 669 22.38 39.38 25.06
C GLN A 669 22.66 37.96 24.54
N LEU A 670 23.84 37.73 23.98
CA LEU A 670 24.26 36.42 23.44
C LEU A 670 24.33 35.34 24.54
N ALA A 671 24.78 35.68 25.75
CA ALA A 671 24.78 34.76 26.87
C ALA A 671 23.36 34.31 27.25
N ASN A 672 22.39 35.23 27.22
CA ASN A 672 20.99 34.90 27.45
C ASN A 672 20.38 34.06 26.31
N ASP A 673 20.79 34.28 25.07
CA ASP A 673 20.37 33.48 23.90
C ASP A 673 20.91 32.05 24.00
N LEU A 674 22.16 31.90 24.41
CA LEU A 674 22.81 30.62 24.66
C LEU A 674 22.08 29.82 25.74
N ILE A 675 21.75 30.46 26.87
CA ILE A 675 20.99 29.84 27.97
C ILE A 675 19.58 29.43 27.52
N ALA A 676 18.92 30.26 26.70
CA ALA A 676 17.59 29.95 26.19
C ALA A 676 17.61 28.73 25.26
N THR A 677 18.60 28.65 24.37
CA THR A 677 18.84 27.51 23.49
C THR A 677 19.10 26.24 24.30
N LEU A 678 19.97 26.31 25.31
CA LEU A 678 20.27 25.19 26.19
C LEU A 678 19.03 24.68 26.93
N ARG A 679 18.14 25.57 27.39
CA ARG A 679 16.86 25.19 28.01
C ARG A 679 15.96 24.42 27.04
N LEU A 680 15.92 24.80 25.76
CA LEU A 680 15.16 24.08 24.73
C LEU A 680 15.78 22.70 24.45
N ILE A 681 17.10 22.60 24.37
CA ILE A 681 17.82 21.32 24.24
C ILE A 681 17.48 20.39 25.40
N HIS A 682 17.58 20.87 26.65
CA HIS A 682 17.23 20.06 27.82
C HIS A 682 15.76 19.61 27.82
N ARG A 683 14.83 20.45 27.38
CA ARG A 683 13.41 20.08 27.24
C ARG A 683 13.22 19.00 26.18
N CYS A 684 13.89 19.11 25.03
CA CYS A 684 13.86 18.10 23.97
C CYS A 684 14.46 16.77 24.45
N LEU A 685 15.60 16.78 25.14
CA LEU A 685 16.20 15.58 25.72
C LEU A 685 15.26 14.91 26.74
N ALA A 686 14.61 15.69 27.60
CA ALA A 686 13.66 15.15 28.57
C ALA A 686 12.42 14.50 27.91
N ILE A 687 12.00 15.00 26.75
CA ILE A 687 10.91 14.39 25.95
C ILE A 687 11.41 13.07 25.34
N ALA A 688 12.58 13.06 24.72
CA ALA A 688 13.17 11.86 24.11
C ALA A 688 13.42 10.73 25.14
N GLU A 689 13.87 11.07 26.35
CA GLU A 689 14.06 10.10 27.43
C GLU A 689 12.71 9.45 27.86
N ARG A 690 11.63 10.24 27.95
CA ARG A 690 10.28 9.72 28.28
C ARG A 690 9.71 8.79 27.20
N GLU A 691 9.95 9.09 25.93
CA GLU A 691 9.49 8.25 24.80
C GLU A 691 10.18 6.89 24.75
N ASN A 692 11.48 6.85 25.09
CA ASN A 692 12.26 5.61 25.18
C ASN A 692 11.79 4.70 26.32
N ASP A 693 11.41 5.26 27.47
CA ASP A 693 10.89 4.48 28.61
C ASP A 693 9.49 3.89 28.35
N MET A 694 8.67 4.55 27.53
CA MET A 694 7.29 4.13 27.23
C MET A 694 7.17 3.19 26.03
N SER A 695 8.09 3.29 25.06
CA SER A 695 8.08 2.50 23.84
C SER A 695 9.38 1.71 23.71
N GLY A 696 9.41 0.49 24.26
CA GLY A 696 10.61 -0.36 24.23
C GLY A 696 11.08 -0.81 22.83
N LYS A 697 10.76 -0.10 21.72
CA LYS A 697 11.06 -0.48 20.33
C LYS A 697 11.18 0.66 19.28
N HIS A 698 11.42 1.91 19.65
CA HIS A 698 11.77 2.94 18.64
C HIS A 698 13.02 3.72 19.05
N GLU A 699 14.20 3.19 18.72
CA GLU A 699 15.41 4.02 18.62
C GLU A 699 15.15 5.03 17.49
N LEU A 700 14.93 6.30 17.87
CA LEU A 700 15.18 7.42 16.97
C LEU A 700 16.62 7.25 16.46
N VAL A 701 16.76 6.95 15.17
CA VAL A 701 18.07 6.97 14.50
C VAL A 701 18.47 8.43 14.33
N ALA A 702 18.88 9.06 15.43
CA ALA A 702 19.88 10.10 15.37
C ALA A 702 21.18 9.41 14.92
N VAL A 703 21.95 10.05 14.05
CA VAL A 703 23.28 9.57 13.70
C VAL A 703 24.18 9.80 14.91
N GLY A 704 24.17 8.84 15.83
CA GLY A 704 24.83 8.91 17.13
C GLY A 704 23.92 8.33 18.21
N ALA A 705 24.43 7.39 18.99
CA ALA A 705 23.64 6.78 20.05
C ALA A 705 23.14 7.86 21.03
N THR A 706 22.07 7.61 21.78
CA THR A 706 21.60 8.50 22.88
C THR A 706 22.69 8.87 23.90
N ALA A 707 23.79 8.10 23.94
CA ALA A 707 25.01 8.42 24.69
C ALA A 707 25.86 9.56 24.07
N ASP A 708 25.84 9.75 22.74
CA ASP A 708 26.54 10.83 22.03
C ASP A 708 25.82 12.19 22.16
N LEU A 709 24.49 12.20 22.34
CA LEU A 709 23.71 13.43 22.58
C LEU A 709 23.96 14.04 23.98
N ARG A 710 24.44 13.25 24.95
CA ARG A 710 24.99 13.78 26.22
C ARG A 710 26.37 14.42 26.04
N MET A 711 26.99 14.30 24.86
CA MET A 711 28.28 14.90 24.49
C MET A 711 28.13 16.26 23.77
N VAL A 712 26.92 16.84 23.69
CA VAL A 712 26.61 18.11 22.99
C VAL A 712 27.27 19.34 23.62
N LEU A 713 27.78 19.24 24.85
CA LEU A 713 28.48 20.34 25.53
C LEU A 713 29.89 19.90 25.90
N GLN A 714 30.76 19.70 24.91
CA GLN A 714 32.18 19.69 25.19
C GLN A 714 32.65 21.14 25.29
N GLU A 715 32.86 21.60 26.53
CA GLU A 715 33.74 22.75 26.78
C GLU A 715 35.04 22.49 26.03
N THR A 716 35.28 23.33 25.03
CA THR A 716 36.38 23.21 24.09
C THR A 716 37.11 24.55 24.14
N ASP A 717 38.34 24.54 24.63
CA ASP A 717 39.22 25.72 24.64
C ASP A 717 39.82 26.01 23.24
N SER A 718 39.50 25.17 22.25
CA SER A 718 40.00 25.23 20.87
C SER A 718 39.12 26.13 19.99
N GLU A 719 39.67 27.29 19.60
CA GLU A 719 39.04 28.18 18.62
C GLU A 719 38.85 27.45 17.28
N ALA A 720 39.89 26.78 16.78
CA ALA A 720 39.82 26.08 15.51
C ALA A 720 38.72 25.01 15.46
N LEU A 721 38.49 24.29 16.56
CA LEU A 721 37.44 23.27 16.63
C LEU A 721 36.06 23.92 16.61
N GLN A 722 35.86 24.97 17.41
CA GLN A 722 34.59 25.69 17.46
C GLN A 722 34.22 26.25 16.08
N VAL A 723 35.16 26.90 15.40
CA VAL A 723 34.91 27.52 14.09
C VAL A 723 34.71 26.43 13.01
N ALA A 724 35.42 25.31 13.09
CA ALA A 724 35.23 24.18 12.18
C ALA A 724 33.85 23.55 12.30
N GLU A 725 33.34 23.35 13.53
CA GLU A 725 32.00 22.83 13.76
C GLU A 725 30.92 23.78 13.24
N VAL A 726 31.05 25.08 13.55
CA VAL A 726 30.12 26.11 13.06
C VAL A 726 30.07 26.14 11.53
N CYS A 727 31.22 26.03 10.85
CA CYS A 727 31.23 25.99 9.39
C CYS A 727 30.68 24.68 8.80
N ALA A 728 30.86 23.54 9.49
CA ALA A 728 30.24 22.28 9.07
C ALA A 728 28.71 22.37 9.15
N ASP A 729 28.20 22.93 10.25
CA ASP A 729 26.77 23.16 10.47
C ASP A 729 26.19 24.21 9.49
N ALA A 730 26.99 25.18 9.05
CA ALA A 730 26.56 26.22 8.11
C ALA A 730 26.17 25.70 6.71
N ALA A 731 26.71 24.56 6.30
CA ALA A 731 26.27 23.90 5.06
C ALA A 731 24.89 23.22 5.20
N LEU A 732 24.49 22.86 6.42
CA LEU A 732 23.24 22.16 6.73
C LEU A 732 22.10 23.13 7.09
N TYR A 733 22.42 24.26 7.71
CA TYR A 733 21.45 25.20 8.25
C TYR A 733 21.70 26.63 7.72
N PRO A 734 21.34 26.92 6.45
CA PRO A 734 21.67 28.18 5.80
C PRO A 734 20.89 29.40 6.34
N ASP A 735 19.85 29.18 7.15
CA ASP A 735 19.02 30.27 7.72
C ASP A 735 19.70 31.01 8.89
N GLU A 736 20.84 30.51 9.38
CA GLU A 736 21.61 31.05 10.49
C GLU A 736 22.69 32.05 10.02
N ASP A 737 22.99 33.05 10.85
CA ASP A 737 24.09 33.99 10.61
C ASP A 737 25.37 33.50 11.31
N PHE A 738 26.32 33.01 10.51
CA PHE A 738 27.60 32.48 10.99
C PHE A 738 28.70 33.54 11.11
N GLY A 739 28.38 34.82 10.86
CA GLY A 739 29.29 35.95 10.98
C GLY A 739 30.61 35.74 10.26
N LYS A 740 31.72 35.80 11.01
CA LYS A 740 33.08 35.69 10.47
C LYS A 740 33.66 34.29 10.55
N ALA A 741 32.89 33.29 11.00
CA ALA A 741 33.41 31.95 11.25
C ALA A 741 34.07 31.36 9.99
N VAL A 742 33.41 31.48 8.83
CA VAL A 742 33.92 30.96 7.56
C VAL A 742 35.29 31.57 7.22
N LEU A 743 35.37 32.91 7.27
CA LEU A 743 36.61 33.64 7.02
C LEU A 743 37.70 33.26 8.04
N ARG A 744 37.36 33.16 9.33
CA ARG A 744 38.32 32.83 10.39
C ARG A 744 38.89 31.44 10.22
N ARG A 745 38.06 30.44 9.89
CA ARG A 745 38.50 29.08 9.58
C ARG A 745 39.42 29.06 8.37
N SER A 746 39.04 29.74 7.28
CA SER A 746 39.86 29.81 6.08
C SER A 746 41.24 30.40 6.39
N GLN A 747 41.32 31.45 7.22
CA GLN A 747 42.60 32.02 7.66
C GLN A 747 43.46 31.02 8.46
N LEU A 748 42.84 30.23 9.34
CA LEU A 748 43.54 29.20 10.12
C LEU A 748 44.09 28.10 9.21
N LEU A 749 43.29 27.65 8.23
CA LEU A 749 43.68 26.64 7.24
C LEU A 749 44.79 27.16 6.32
N ASP A 750 44.66 28.36 5.76
CA ASP A 750 45.69 28.99 4.94
C ASP A 750 47.00 29.16 5.71
N SER A 751 46.92 29.55 6.99
CA SER A 751 48.10 29.62 7.86
C SER A 751 48.77 28.26 8.05
N ALA A 752 47.99 27.17 8.09
CA ALA A 752 48.52 25.81 8.18
C ALA A 752 49.16 25.37 6.85
N LEU A 753 48.54 25.66 5.71
CA LEU A 753 49.10 25.40 4.39
C LEU A 753 50.47 26.09 4.21
N VAL A 754 50.58 27.35 4.63
CA VAL A 754 51.85 28.10 4.58
C VAL A 754 52.95 27.42 5.41
N ARG A 755 52.62 26.83 6.57
CA ARG A 755 53.60 26.11 7.41
C ARG A 755 54.12 24.82 6.76
N GLU A 756 53.33 24.21 5.90
CA GLU A 756 53.69 23.06 5.07
C GLU A 756 54.46 23.46 3.80
N GLY A 757 54.65 24.76 3.53
CA GLY A 757 55.27 25.24 2.30
C GLY A 757 54.30 25.31 1.11
N LEU A 758 53.00 25.25 1.36
CA LEU A 758 51.94 25.27 0.37
C LEU A 758 51.32 26.67 0.23
N PRO A 759 50.76 27.04 -0.95
CA PRO A 759 50.15 28.35 -1.14
C PRO A 759 48.82 28.47 -0.37
N PRO A 760 48.54 29.61 0.28
CA PRO A 760 47.25 29.88 0.93
C PRO A 760 46.21 30.22 -0.14
N PHE A 761 45.44 29.23 -0.59
CA PHE A 761 44.51 29.41 -1.71
C PHE A 761 43.09 29.79 -1.27
N LEU A 762 42.67 29.50 -0.02
CA LEU A 762 41.30 29.76 0.42
C LEU A 762 41.01 31.26 0.45
N MET A 763 42.00 32.09 0.76
CA MET A 763 41.89 33.56 0.70
C MET A 763 41.53 34.11 -0.70
N THR A 764 41.69 33.33 -1.76
CA THR A 764 41.37 33.75 -3.14
C THR A 764 39.91 33.51 -3.53
N PHE A 765 39.19 32.74 -2.72
CA PHE A 765 37.80 32.36 -2.96
C PHE A 765 36.79 33.30 -2.32
N SER A 766 35.57 33.34 -2.86
CA SER A 766 34.42 33.97 -2.22
C SER A 766 34.04 33.26 -0.92
N GLU A 767 33.25 33.90 -0.06
CA GLU A 767 32.85 33.32 1.23
C GLU A 767 32.07 32.00 1.09
N GLU A 768 31.20 31.88 0.08
CA GLU A 768 30.46 30.65 -0.19
C GLU A 768 31.37 29.50 -0.67
N GLU A 769 32.35 29.82 -1.53
CA GLU A 769 33.36 28.86 -1.98
C GLU A 769 34.29 28.46 -0.83
N GLN A 770 34.71 29.41 0.00
CA GLN A 770 35.47 29.15 1.22
C GLN A 770 34.72 28.20 2.16
N LEU A 771 33.40 28.37 2.33
CA LEU A 771 32.56 27.48 3.12
C LEU A 771 32.63 26.04 2.58
N ARG A 772 32.32 25.86 1.29
CA ARG A 772 32.26 24.55 0.63
C ARG A 772 33.63 23.86 0.58
N VAL A 773 34.65 24.54 0.06
CA VAL A 773 35.99 23.99 -0.10
C VAL A 773 36.65 23.75 1.26
N GLY A 774 36.48 24.66 2.21
CA GLY A 774 37.00 24.48 3.57
C GLY A 774 36.34 23.32 4.33
N ASN A 775 35.02 23.10 4.16
CA ASN A 775 34.34 21.92 4.73
C ASN A 775 34.91 20.63 4.14
N HIS A 776 35.06 20.58 2.81
CA HIS A 776 35.61 19.41 2.13
C HIS A 776 37.06 19.13 2.55
N LEU A 777 37.89 20.17 2.66
CA LEU A 777 39.28 20.03 3.10
C LEU A 777 39.35 19.47 4.53
N MET A 778 38.55 19.99 5.46
CA MET A 778 38.49 19.49 6.84
C MET A 778 38.05 18.03 6.90
N GLU A 779 37.03 17.63 6.14
CA GLU A 779 36.54 16.26 6.08
C GLU A 779 37.58 15.30 5.50
N ARG A 780 38.28 15.71 4.43
CA ARG A 780 39.36 14.93 3.81
C ARG A 780 40.52 14.75 4.76
N LEU A 781 41.00 15.82 5.39
CA LEU A 781 42.07 15.74 6.38
C LEU A 781 41.67 14.83 7.55
N ALA A 782 40.41 14.89 7.99
CA ALA A 782 39.91 14.05 9.07
C ALA A 782 39.82 12.56 8.69
N THR A 783 39.70 12.24 7.39
CA THR A 783 39.57 10.87 6.87
C THR A 783 40.86 10.31 6.27
N ALA A 784 41.87 11.16 5.99
CA ALA A 784 43.03 10.84 5.16
C ALA A 784 43.94 9.71 5.66
N ARG A 785 43.89 9.25 6.92
CA ARG A 785 44.64 8.04 7.35
C ARG A 785 44.17 7.39 8.67
N LEU A 786 43.00 7.74 9.19
CA LEU A 786 42.46 7.15 10.43
C LEU A 786 41.63 5.89 10.13
N ARG A 787 42.29 4.77 9.81
CA ARG A 787 41.62 3.46 9.71
C ARG A 787 41.09 3.05 11.09
N GLY A 788 39.82 3.38 11.37
CA GLY A 788 39.06 2.89 12.52
C GLY A 788 38.73 3.90 13.63
N GLN A 789 39.02 5.20 13.47
CA GLN A 789 38.55 6.25 14.39
C GLN A 789 37.38 7.05 13.77
N SER A 790 36.53 7.65 14.62
CA SER A 790 35.42 8.49 14.16
C SER A 790 35.92 9.79 13.52
N THR A 791 35.20 10.30 12.52
CA THR A 791 35.50 11.58 11.85
C THR A 791 35.67 12.73 12.85
N SER A 792 34.88 12.73 13.93
CA SER A 792 34.97 13.71 15.03
C SER A 792 36.32 13.70 15.76
N ALA A 793 36.97 12.54 15.92
CA ALA A 793 38.29 12.47 16.52
C ALA A 793 39.37 13.04 15.59
N GLY A 794 39.21 12.86 14.28
CA GLY A 794 40.08 13.45 13.25
C GLY A 794 39.99 14.98 13.24
N VAL A 795 38.79 15.53 13.24
CA VAL A 795 38.55 16.99 13.27
C VAL A 795 39.19 17.62 14.52
N LYS A 796 39.03 17.00 15.71
CA LYS A 796 39.67 17.48 16.96
C LYS A 796 41.19 17.55 16.87
N ARG A 797 41.80 16.53 16.25
CA ARG A 797 43.26 16.46 16.10
C ARG A 797 43.79 17.54 15.15
N ILE A 798 43.05 17.80 14.06
CA ILE A 798 43.35 18.89 13.12
C ILE A 798 43.19 20.24 13.82
N ALA A 799 42.08 20.46 14.51
CA ALA A 799 41.85 21.69 15.26
C ALA A 799 42.98 21.98 16.27
N GLY A 800 43.40 20.97 17.03
CA GLY A 800 44.55 21.09 17.94
C GLY A 800 45.86 21.46 17.23
N ALA A 801 46.07 20.98 16.00
CA ALA A 801 47.21 21.37 15.15
C ALA A 801 47.14 22.84 14.72
N LEU A 802 45.95 23.29 14.34
CA LEU A 802 45.68 24.65 13.91
C LEU A 802 45.93 25.64 15.04
N ASP A 803 45.41 25.36 16.24
CA ASP A 803 45.57 26.22 17.41
C ASP A 803 47.01 26.27 17.94
N SER A 804 47.71 25.13 17.94
CA SER A 804 49.10 25.04 18.42
C SER A 804 50.13 25.51 17.40
N GLY A 805 49.72 25.82 16.17
CA GLY A 805 50.61 26.24 15.09
C GLY A 805 51.56 25.14 14.60
N GLN A 806 51.25 23.88 14.87
CA GLN A 806 52.04 22.72 14.43
C GLN A 806 51.82 22.43 12.93
N ARG A 807 52.68 21.56 12.38
CA ARG A 807 52.56 21.04 11.02
C ARG A 807 51.52 19.92 10.97
N LEU A 808 50.62 19.98 10.00
CA LEU A 808 49.62 18.95 9.73
C LEU A 808 50.28 17.63 9.30
N SER A 809 51.38 17.71 8.53
CA SER A 809 52.14 16.52 8.10
C SER A 809 52.68 15.69 9.27
N GLU A 810 53.22 16.37 10.29
CA GLU A 810 53.77 15.75 11.50
C GLU A 810 52.70 15.07 12.38
N ILE A 811 51.50 15.64 12.43
CA ILE A 811 50.42 15.16 13.31
C ILE A 811 49.59 14.05 12.67
N LEU A 812 49.38 14.15 11.36
CA LEU A 812 48.52 13.26 10.58
C LEU A 812 49.32 12.14 9.88
N ASP A 813 50.65 12.17 9.93
CA ASP A 813 51.54 11.20 9.25
C ASP A 813 51.22 11.12 7.74
N ILE A 814 51.12 12.31 7.13
CA ILE A 814 50.85 12.52 5.69
C ILE A 814 51.98 13.32 5.08
N GLU A 815 52.35 13.01 3.84
CA GLU A 815 53.29 13.83 3.09
C GLU A 815 52.64 15.18 2.74
N PRO A 816 53.37 16.32 2.79
CA PRO A 816 52.82 17.62 2.42
C PRO A 816 52.17 17.65 1.03
N ASP A 817 52.73 16.89 0.08
CA ASP A 817 52.18 16.76 -1.28
C ASP A 817 50.88 15.95 -1.31
N ASP A 818 50.63 15.05 -0.35
CA ASP A 818 49.36 14.30 -0.23
C ASP A 818 48.19 15.19 0.24
N ILE A 819 48.49 16.37 0.81
CA ILE A 819 47.48 17.41 1.08
C ILE A 819 46.91 17.96 -0.25
N PHE A 820 47.72 17.96 -1.33
CA PHE A 820 47.34 18.39 -2.69
C PHE A 820 47.04 17.23 -3.66
N CYS A 821 47.60 16.02 -3.48
CA CYS A 821 47.39 14.82 -4.31
C CYS A 821 45.95 14.23 -4.23
N LEU A 822 45.02 15.00 -3.66
CA LEU A 822 43.58 14.89 -3.78
C LEU A 822 43.13 15.57 -5.09
N ASN A 823 43.28 14.89 -6.23
CA ASN A 823 42.83 15.34 -7.58
C ASN A 823 41.35 15.83 -7.67
N GLU A 824 40.58 15.77 -6.58
CA GLU A 824 39.19 16.22 -6.49
C GLU A 824 39.04 17.64 -5.90
N VAL A 825 40.01 18.21 -5.18
CA VAL A 825 39.88 19.58 -4.64
C VAL A 825 40.05 20.62 -5.75
N GLU A 826 41.04 20.42 -6.63
CA GLU A 826 41.15 21.17 -7.90
C GLU A 826 39.98 20.84 -8.83
N ALA A 827 39.51 19.59 -8.91
CA ALA A 827 38.35 19.27 -9.77
C ALA A 827 37.02 19.82 -9.24
N VAL A 828 36.85 19.99 -7.93
CA VAL A 828 35.69 20.67 -7.33
C VAL A 828 35.78 22.19 -7.58
N ALA A 829 36.97 22.77 -7.47
CA ALA A 829 37.22 24.16 -7.87
C ALA A 829 37.00 24.37 -9.40
N ASP A 830 37.42 23.44 -10.25
CA ASP A 830 37.24 23.47 -11.71
C ASP A 830 35.79 23.17 -12.13
N ALA A 831 35.07 22.29 -11.42
CA ALA A 831 33.65 22.02 -11.65
C ALA A 831 32.76 23.22 -11.26
N LEU A 832 33.19 24.03 -10.29
CA LEU A 832 32.53 25.29 -9.91
C LEU A 832 32.64 26.37 -11.00
N PHE A 833 33.69 26.35 -11.84
CA PHE A 833 33.79 27.23 -13.01
C PHE A 833 32.82 26.88 -14.16
N LEU A 834 32.12 25.74 -14.10
CA LEU A 834 31.27 25.23 -15.19
C LEU A 834 29.75 25.26 -14.91
N LEU A 835 29.30 25.68 -13.72
CA LEU A 835 27.87 25.82 -13.44
C LEU A 835 27.42 27.28 -13.66
N PRO A 836 26.48 27.54 -14.59
CA PRO A 836 25.96 28.88 -14.79
C PRO A 836 25.19 29.33 -13.55
N SER A 837 25.44 30.55 -13.12
CA SER A 837 24.69 31.26 -12.09
C SER A 837 23.20 31.25 -12.42
N THR A 838 22.43 30.40 -11.74
CA THR A 838 20.98 30.47 -11.74
C THR A 838 20.56 31.63 -10.83
N THR A 839 20.18 32.73 -11.46
CA THR A 839 19.34 33.80 -10.90
C THR A 839 17.98 33.29 -10.47
#